data_AF-A0A2V7HZL9-F1
#
_entry.id   AF-A0A2V7HZL9-F1
#
_cell.length_a   1.000
_cell.length_b   1.000
_cell.length_c   1.000
_cell.angle_alpha   90.00
_cell.angle_beta   90.00
_cell.angle_gamma   90.00
#
_symmetry.space_group_name_H-M   'P 1'
#
loop_
_entity.id
_entity.type
_entity.pdbx_description
1 polymer ?
#
loop_
_entity_poly.entity_id
_entity_poly.type
_entity_poly.pdbx_seq_one_letter_code
_entity_poly.pdbx_strand_id
1 'polypeptide(L)'
;MDDIVLPRMLHAAFVRSPHAHAVVRRIDAARARERELDGVVAVLGPDDLGAAALSPRLSGGGFTSTAWPALAREPRFCGEAVAMVAATSAYAAADGVERVDVDYDVRPACVTLEQAWRDDAVLFRRSHRRGDVEAAFAGAAVVLSEAFTHGRLTASPLEPRGTVAAWDGETLTVWASSQTPRIMRTALATALRLDESRVRVIAPDVGGGFGLKMHVFPEDVAVATLARRLGRPVKWIETRRENLMAASQAREQRVEVDLAANADGRVQALRARVVSDAGAYHIYPITGILEALGTANILPGPYLTPTYAFEAIALATHKPPLGAYRGVGMTMGAFVMERLLDLLAARVGLDPAEIRRRNLIPREAYPHVSPSGMRYDSGDFPKALEQALAAADYDGLRRGQAAARARGRLVGIGLACYTEYTGMGSEVFRGRGMDDVPGIEAASVRVDPDGSVRCATSFPSQGQGHATTIAQVIADRLGVPLDRVRVEPTDTRSAPLGSGTFGSRGAVSIGGTVVTATERLRPKIQTLAAHLLEASAADVVLEDGHAHVRGFPQRAVTLADIARRVAARHRARARGHGVLRSAGADLLRCGACRAGRGRSRHRTRHHPALRRGRRLRTGGEPDHRGGPDPRRGGPGDRRGAARADRARRGGAAGDRHADGLRAPHGR
;
A
#
# COMPACT_ATOMS: atom_id res chain seq x y z
N MET A 1 -14.08 -13.33 8.98
CA MET A 1 -14.78 -13.24 7.67
C MET A 1 -15.75 -14.39 7.43
N ASP A 2 -15.32 -15.64 7.61
CA ASP A 2 -16.13 -16.82 7.23
C ASP A 2 -17.42 -16.99 8.07
N ASP A 3 -17.49 -16.28 9.20
CA ASP A 3 -18.60 -16.16 10.13
C ASP A 3 -19.90 -15.62 9.46
N ILE A 4 -19.76 -14.98 8.30
CA ILE A 4 -20.87 -14.40 7.53
C ILE A 4 -21.65 -15.49 6.79
N VAL A 5 -22.96 -15.57 7.05
CA VAL A 5 -23.92 -16.46 6.37
C VAL A 5 -25.07 -15.62 5.81
N LEU A 6 -25.48 -15.89 4.56
CA LEU A 6 -26.56 -15.18 3.88
C LEU A 6 -27.54 -16.18 3.22
N PRO A 7 -28.84 -15.86 3.08
CA PRO A 7 -29.82 -16.76 2.47
C PRO A 7 -29.46 -17.13 1.02
N ARG A 8 -29.50 -18.43 0.72
CA ARG A 8 -29.18 -19.02 -0.61
C ARG A 8 -27.75 -18.73 -1.10
N MET A 9 -26.82 -18.40 -0.20
CA MET A 9 -25.41 -18.18 -0.50
C MET A 9 -24.79 -19.38 -1.24
N LEU A 10 -23.84 -19.10 -2.12
CA LEU A 10 -22.95 -20.06 -2.76
C LEU A 10 -21.53 -19.90 -2.19
N HIS A 11 -20.76 -20.97 -2.23
CA HIS A 11 -19.33 -20.96 -1.96
C HIS A 11 -18.58 -21.05 -3.29
N ALA A 12 -17.56 -20.24 -3.48
CA ALA A 12 -16.71 -20.23 -4.66
C ALA A 12 -15.29 -20.72 -4.35
N ALA A 13 -14.69 -21.43 -5.30
CA ALA A 13 -13.31 -21.90 -5.28
C ALA A 13 -12.68 -21.69 -6.67
N PHE A 14 -11.36 -21.56 -6.73
CA PHE A 14 -10.63 -21.23 -7.96
C PHE A 14 -9.79 -22.39 -8.46
N VAL A 15 -9.96 -22.73 -9.74
CA VAL A 15 -9.01 -23.56 -10.48
C VAL A 15 -7.80 -22.68 -10.80
N ARG A 16 -6.61 -23.11 -10.38
CA ARG A 16 -5.39 -22.30 -10.45
C ARG A 16 -4.30 -22.98 -11.29
N SER A 17 -3.56 -22.19 -12.05
CA SER A 17 -2.47 -22.66 -12.90
C SER A 17 -1.38 -23.37 -12.08
N PRO A 18 -1.00 -24.62 -12.42
CA PRO A 18 0.20 -25.25 -11.88
C PRO A 18 1.49 -24.75 -12.58
N HIS A 19 1.36 -23.95 -13.64
CA HIS A 19 2.47 -23.47 -14.46
C HIS A 19 2.80 -22.00 -14.16
N ALA A 20 4.10 -21.68 -14.17
CA ALA A 20 4.57 -20.30 -14.07
C ALA A 20 4.25 -19.47 -15.32
N HIS A 21 4.23 -20.09 -16.50
CA HIS A 21 3.81 -19.44 -17.74
C HIS A 21 3.14 -20.47 -18.65
N ALA A 22 1.91 -20.21 -19.08
CA ALA A 22 1.20 -21.03 -20.07
C ALA A 22 0.08 -20.24 -20.76
N VAL A 23 -0.40 -20.74 -21.89
CA VAL A 23 -1.66 -20.31 -22.52
C VAL A 23 -2.71 -21.39 -22.31
N VAL A 24 -3.87 -21.03 -21.76
CA VAL A 24 -5.02 -21.92 -21.62
C VAL A 24 -5.65 -22.14 -22.99
N ARG A 25 -5.66 -23.39 -23.44
CA ARG A 25 -6.23 -23.81 -24.73
C ARG A 25 -7.70 -24.19 -24.62
N ARG A 26 -8.09 -24.84 -23.52
CA ARG A 26 -9.46 -25.27 -23.19
C ARG A 26 -9.62 -25.29 -21.67
N ILE A 27 -10.84 -25.02 -21.22
CA ILE A 27 -11.31 -25.34 -19.87
C ILE A 27 -12.49 -26.27 -20.09
N ASP A 28 -12.40 -27.51 -19.63
CA ASP A 28 -13.51 -28.45 -19.65
C ASP A 28 -14.13 -28.56 -18.25
N ALA A 29 -15.42 -28.31 -18.19
CA ALA A 29 -16.22 -28.36 -16.97
C ALA A 29 -17.35 -29.40 -17.07
N ALA A 30 -17.30 -30.32 -18.03
CA ALA A 30 -18.30 -31.38 -18.18
C ALA A 30 -18.37 -32.23 -16.91
N ARG A 31 -17.22 -32.70 -16.42
CA ARG A 31 -17.11 -33.50 -15.19
C ARG A 31 -17.56 -32.72 -13.95
N ALA A 32 -17.14 -31.47 -13.81
CA ALA A 32 -17.65 -30.55 -12.77
C ALA A 32 -19.16 -30.23 -12.85
N ARG A 33 -19.86 -30.66 -13.91
CA ARG A 33 -21.31 -30.47 -14.13
C ARG A 33 -22.09 -31.80 -14.19
N GLU A 34 -21.42 -32.92 -13.91
CA GLU A 34 -22.07 -34.23 -13.76
C GLU A 34 -23.05 -34.21 -12.58
N ARG A 35 -24.18 -34.91 -12.70
CA ARG A 35 -25.22 -34.97 -11.66
C ARG A 35 -24.75 -35.65 -10.35
N GLU A 36 -23.61 -36.33 -10.38
CA GLU A 36 -22.99 -36.96 -9.21
C GLU A 36 -22.28 -35.94 -8.31
N LEU A 37 -21.97 -34.73 -8.81
CA LEU A 37 -21.44 -33.62 -8.01
C LEU A 37 -22.57 -32.72 -7.51
N ASP A 38 -23.41 -33.31 -6.67
CA ASP A 38 -24.62 -32.69 -6.15
C ASP A 38 -24.31 -31.37 -5.43
N GLY A 39 -24.75 -30.25 -6.03
CA GLY A 39 -24.55 -28.90 -5.49
C GLY A 39 -23.61 -27.98 -6.27
N VAL A 40 -22.89 -28.41 -7.31
CA VAL A 40 -22.20 -27.46 -8.21
C VAL A 40 -23.23 -26.68 -9.03
N VAL A 41 -23.13 -25.34 -9.02
CA VAL A 41 -24.12 -24.43 -9.63
C VAL A 41 -23.57 -23.71 -10.86
N ALA A 42 -22.28 -23.37 -10.86
CA ALA A 42 -21.64 -22.76 -12.02
C ALA A 42 -20.14 -23.06 -12.06
N VAL A 43 -19.60 -23.11 -13.28
CA VAL A 43 -18.15 -23.04 -13.56
C VAL A 43 -17.94 -21.98 -14.61
N LEU A 44 -17.04 -21.03 -14.36
CA LEU A 44 -16.78 -19.86 -15.20
C LEU A 44 -15.32 -19.82 -15.63
N GLY A 45 -15.08 -19.63 -16.93
CA GLY A 45 -13.77 -19.31 -17.48
C GLY A 45 -13.58 -17.79 -17.67
N PRO A 46 -12.47 -17.36 -18.30
CA PRO A 46 -12.17 -15.94 -18.51
C PRO A 46 -13.23 -15.18 -19.32
N ASP A 47 -13.91 -15.84 -20.25
CA ASP A 47 -14.95 -15.24 -21.09
C ASP A 47 -16.28 -14.99 -20.36
N ASP A 48 -16.60 -15.79 -19.33
CA ASP A 48 -17.89 -15.74 -18.66
C ASP A 48 -18.07 -14.52 -17.73
N LEU A 49 -16.97 -13.86 -17.36
CA LEU A 49 -17.01 -12.73 -16.42
C LEU A 49 -17.31 -11.40 -17.11
N GLY A 50 -16.69 -11.11 -18.26
CA GLY A 50 -16.84 -9.82 -18.96
C GLY A 50 -16.38 -8.57 -18.18
N ALA A 51 -15.80 -8.74 -16.99
CA ALA A 51 -15.30 -7.67 -16.14
C ALA A 51 -13.94 -7.14 -16.62
N ALA A 52 -13.65 -5.86 -16.38
CA ALA A 52 -12.36 -5.29 -16.72
C ALA A 52 -11.27 -5.71 -15.72
N ALA A 53 -10.06 -5.94 -16.23
CA ALA A 53 -8.87 -6.32 -15.47
C ALA A 53 -8.39 -5.18 -14.55
N LEU A 54 -7.84 -5.55 -13.38
CA LEU A 54 -7.27 -4.60 -12.43
C LEU A 54 -6.00 -3.98 -13.03
N SER A 55 -6.04 -2.67 -13.25
CA SER A 55 -5.03 -1.92 -14.00
C SER A 55 -4.65 -0.64 -13.24
N PRO A 56 -3.77 -0.73 -12.20
CA PRO A 56 -3.38 0.43 -11.41
C PRO A 56 -2.58 1.43 -12.22
N ARG A 57 -2.75 2.71 -11.93
CA ARG A 57 -2.18 3.82 -12.69
C ARG A 57 -1.07 4.50 -11.93
N LEU A 58 -0.03 4.92 -12.65
CA LEU A 58 1.02 5.78 -12.14
C LEU A 58 1.24 6.98 -13.08
N SER A 59 1.10 8.20 -12.57
CA SER A 59 1.48 9.39 -13.31
C SER A 59 2.98 9.63 -13.27
N GLY A 60 3.62 9.71 -14.43
CA GLY A 60 5.04 10.02 -14.58
C GLY A 60 5.66 9.30 -15.77
N GLY A 61 6.95 9.53 -16.00
CA GLY A 61 7.73 8.76 -16.97
C GLY A 61 8.27 7.45 -16.38
N GLY A 62 8.61 6.50 -17.25
CA GLY A 62 9.28 5.25 -16.86
C GLY A 62 8.38 4.22 -16.18
N PHE A 63 7.09 4.14 -16.56
CA PHE A 63 6.10 3.18 -16.04
C PHE A 63 5.44 2.41 -17.20
N THR A 64 5.43 1.09 -17.10
CA THR A 64 4.81 0.18 -18.09
C THR A 64 3.53 -0.41 -17.48
N SER A 65 2.37 -0.01 -18.01
CA SER A 65 1.08 -0.46 -17.48
C SER A 65 0.86 -1.96 -17.65
N THR A 66 0.23 -2.60 -16.65
CA THR A 66 -0.16 -4.01 -16.68
C THR A 66 -1.64 -4.16 -16.31
N ALA A 67 -2.33 -5.12 -16.93
CA ALA A 67 -3.73 -5.44 -16.63
C ALA A 67 -3.83 -6.87 -16.06
N TRP A 68 -4.22 -7.01 -14.79
CA TRP A 68 -4.36 -8.29 -14.09
C TRP A 68 -5.82 -8.80 -14.19
N PRO A 69 -6.13 -9.85 -15.00
CA PRO A 69 -7.50 -10.27 -15.25
C PRO A 69 -8.12 -11.05 -14.08
N ALA A 70 -9.44 -10.97 -13.95
CA ALA A 70 -10.21 -11.69 -12.93
C ALA A 70 -10.05 -13.23 -13.00
N LEU A 71 -9.86 -13.76 -14.21
CA LEU A 71 -9.42 -15.12 -14.52
C LEU A 71 -8.50 -15.06 -15.75
N ALA A 72 -7.37 -15.76 -15.72
CA ALA A 72 -6.34 -15.66 -16.76
C ALA A 72 -6.57 -16.63 -17.93
N ARG A 73 -6.49 -16.11 -19.17
CA ARG A 73 -6.29 -16.92 -20.39
C ARG A 73 -4.83 -17.35 -20.59
N GLU A 74 -3.91 -16.54 -20.10
CA GLU A 74 -2.48 -16.77 -20.14
C GLU A 74 -1.98 -16.57 -18.70
N PRO A 75 -2.03 -17.59 -17.83
CA PRO A 75 -1.48 -17.48 -16.49
C PRO A 75 0.03 -17.21 -16.55
N ARG A 76 0.45 -16.19 -15.81
CA ARG A 76 1.84 -15.72 -15.73
C ARG A 76 2.46 -15.94 -14.35
N PHE A 77 1.83 -16.72 -13.49
CA PHE A 77 2.47 -17.33 -12.33
C PHE A 77 1.75 -18.60 -11.86
N CYS A 78 2.48 -19.50 -11.20
CA CYS A 78 1.90 -20.67 -10.55
C CYS A 78 1.00 -20.22 -9.40
N GLY A 79 -0.28 -20.60 -9.44
CA GLY A 79 -1.33 -20.15 -8.54
C GLY A 79 -2.29 -19.11 -9.11
N GLU A 80 -2.05 -18.59 -10.32
CA GLU A 80 -2.98 -17.67 -10.97
C GLU A 80 -4.31 -18.38 -11.32
N ALA A 81 -5.44 -17.74 -11.01
CA ALA A 81 -6.77 -18.32 -11.23
C ALA A 81 -7.13 -18.32 -12.72
N VAL A 82 -7.55 -19.47 -13.26
CA VAL A 82 -7.95 -19.64 -14.67
C VAL A 82 -9.44 -19.95 -14.82
N ALA A 83 -10.06 -20.58 -13.83
CA ALA A 83 -11.51 -20.77 -13.75
C ALA A 83 -12.01 -20.59 -12.29
N MET A 84 -13.30 -20.33 -12.14
CA MET A 84 -13.98 -20.26 -10.85
C MET A 84 -15.18 -21.21 -10.82
N VAL A 85 -15.21 -22.10 -9.84
CA VAL A 85 -16.34 -22.98 -9.51
C VAL A 85 -17.17 -22.32 -8.41
N ALA A 86 -18.49 -22.44 -8.48
CA ALA A 86 -19.39 -22.04 -7.41
C ALA A 86 -20.44 -23.12 -7.12
N ALA A 87 -20.59 -23.47 -5.85
CA ALA A 87 -21.42 -24.57 -5.38
C ALA A 87 -22.22 -24.21 -4.10
N THR A 88 -23.11 -25.10 -3.66
CA THR A 88 -23.92 -24.93 -2.44
C THR A 88 -23.13 -25.01 -1.14
N SER A 89 -21.93 -25.61 -1.14
CA SER A 89 -21.06 -25.74 0.02
C SER A 89 -19.58 -25.55 -0.36
N ALA A 90 -18.73 -25.27 0.62
CA ALA A 90 -17.28 -25.16 0.41
C ALA A 90 -16.65 -26.49 -0.08
N TYR A 91 -17.16 -27.63 0.39
CA TYR A 91 -16.72 -28.97 -0.03
C TYR A 91 -17.05 -29.20 -1.50
N ALA A 92 -18.31 -29.05 -1.90
CA ALA A 92 -18.72 -29.21 -3.31
C ALA A 92 -18.04 -28.21 -4.26
N ALA A 93 -17.62 -27.04 -3.77
CA ALA A 93 -16.82 -26.09 -4.55
C ALA A 93 -15.38 -26.59 -4.76
N ALA A 94 -14.78 -27.23 -3.76
CA ALA A 94 -13.45 -27.85 -3.86
C ALA A 94 -13.48 -29.12 -4.73
N ASP A 95 -14.45 -30.01 -4.50
CA ASP A 95 -14.65 -31.23 -5.30
C ASP A 95 -14.89 -30.89 -6.78
N GLY A 96 -15.64 -29.81 -7.04
CA GLY A 96 -15.84 -29.28 -8.39
C GLY A 96 -14.58 -28.69 -9.02
N VAL A 97 -13.63 -28.14 -8.25
CA VAL A 97 -12.34 -27.63 -8.78
C VAL A 97 -11.46 -28.79 -9.27
N GLU A 98 -11.39 -29.89 -8.52
CA GLU A 98 -10.66 -31.12 -8.92
C GLU A 98 -11.33 -31.89 -10.09
N ARG A 99 -12.44 -31.34 -10.63
CA ARG A 99 -13.23 -31.89 -11.74
C ARG A 99 -13.35 -30.93 -12.94
N VAL A 100 -12.55 -29.85 -12.95
CA VAL A 100 -12.35 -28.98 -14.12
C VAL A 100 -11.00 -29.30 -14.74
N ASP A 101 -11.02 -29.95 -15.90
CA ASP A 101 -9.81 -30.26 -16.66
C ASP A 101 -9.39 -29.03 -17.48
N VAL A 102 -8.09 -28.69 -17.52
CA VAL A 102 -7.59 -27.49 -18.20
C VAL A 102 -6.40 -27.83 -19.09
N ASP A 103 -6.55 -27.60 -20.39
CA ASP A 103 -5.49 -27.82 -21.38
C ASP A 103 -4.53 -26.62 -21.41
N TYR A 104 -3.25 -26.85 -21.07
CA TYR A 104 -2.22 -25.82 -21.06
C TYR A 104 -1.18 -26.00 -22.18
N ASP A 105 -0.91 -24.93 -22.90
CA ASP A 105 0.26 -24.76 -23.77
C ASP A 105 1.35 -24.04 -22.94
N VAL A 106 2.22 -24.83 -22.31
CA VAL A 106 3.23 -24.36 -21.34
C VAL A 106 4.36 -23.62 -22.03
N ARG A 107 4.75 -22.46 -21.51
CA ARG A 107 5.72 -21.55 -22.11
C ARG A 107 6.96 -21.35 -21.23
N PRO A 108 8.11 -20.94 -21.81
CA PRO A 108 9.30 -20.57 -21.04
C PRO A 108 8.97 -19.48 -20.03
N ALA A 109 9.36 -19.68 -18.78
CA ALA A 109 9.10 -18.78 -17.67
C ALA A 109 10.39 -18.09 -17.22
N CYS A 110 10.43 -16.76 -17.34
CA CYS A 110 11.42 -15.91 -16.68
C CYS A 110 11.08 -15.80 -15.20
N VAL A 111 11.94 -16.31 -14.30
CA VAL A 111 11.71 -16.46 -12.85
C VAL A 111 12.85 -15.90 -11.98
N THR A 112 13.88 -15.28 -12.55
CA THR A 112 14.95 -14.58 -11.80
C THR A 112 15.15 -13.15 -12.30
N LEU A 113 15.74 -12.29 -11.45
CA LEU A 113 16.07 -10.91 -11.80
C LEU A 113 17.05 -10.85 -12.99
N GLU A 114 17.98 -11.79 -13.08
CA GLU A 114 18.99 -11.87 -14.13
C GLU A 114 18.36 -12.27 -15.48
N GLN A 115 17.30 -13.07 -15.47
CA GLN A 115 16.50 -13.33 -16.68
C GLN A 115 15.74 -12.07 -17.08
N ALA A 116 14.96 -11.49 -16.17
CA ALA A 116 14.13 -10.32 -16.45
C ALA A 116 14.94 -9.08 -16.90
N TRP A 117 16.18 -8.94 -16.42
CA TRP A 117 17.10 -7.90 -16.87
C TRP A 117 17.68 -8.16 -18.26
N ARG A 118 17.93 -9.42 -18.63
CA ARG A 118 18.35 -9.81 -19.99
C ARG A 118 17.23 -9.70 -21.01
N ASP A 119 15.99 -9.89 -20.56
CA ASP A 119 14.77 -9.82 -21.38
C ASP A 119 14.20 -8.38 -21.47
N ASP A 120 14.88 -7.38 -20.87
CA ASP A 120 14.44 -5.98 -20.65
C ASP A 120 12.98 -5.84 -20.17
N ALA A 121 12.57 -6.73 -19.26
CA ALA A 121 11.21 -6.84 -18.74
C ALA A 121 10.86 -5.74 -17.72
N VAL A 122 11.16 -4.48 -18.03
CA VAL A 122 11.06 -3.33 -17.13
C VAL A 122 9.61 -2.85 -17.00
N LEU A 123 9.05 -3.01 -15.80
CA LEU A 123 7.76 -2.42 -15.46
C LEU A 123 7.90 -0.98 -14.92
N PHE A 124 9.02 -0.68 -14.27
CA PHE A 124 9.32 0.68 -13.79
C PHE A 124 10.82 0.95 -13.78
N ARG A 125 11.23 2.16 -14.18
CA ARG A 125 12.60 2.67 -13.99
C ARG A 125 12.55 4.17 -13.68
N ARG A 126 13.14 4.59 -12.56
CA ARG A 126 13.30 6.01 -12.21
C ARG A 126 14.65 6.28 -11.56
N SER A 127 15.32 7.33 -12.00
CA SER A 127 16.62 7.78 -11.47
C SER A 127 16.52 9.13 -10.77
N HIS A 128 17.47 9.39 -9.86
CA HIS A 128 17.61 10.64 -9.11
C HIS A 128 19.09 10.96 -8.88
N ARG A 129 19.45 12.25 -8.78
CA ARG A 129 20.80 12.72 -8.44
C ARG A 129 20.72 14.06 -7.70
N ARG A 130 21.44 14.19 -6.60
CA ARG A 130 21.67 15.45 -5.85
C ARG A 130 23.13 15.52 -5.42
N GLY A 131 23.76 16.67 -5.65
CA GLY A 131 25.19 16.88 -5.39
C GLY A 131 26.09 16.32 -6.49
N ASP A 132 27.38 16.68 -6.46
CA ASP A 132 28.38 16.10 -7.34
C ASP A 132 28.85 14.76 -6.78
N VAL A 133 28.32 13.69 -7.34
CA VAL A 133 28.64 12.30 -6.96
C VAL A 133 30.07 11.97 -7.35
N GLU A 134 30.52 12.35 -8.54
CA GLU A 134 31.81 11.84 -9.05
C GLU A 134 32.98 12.55 -8.36
N ALA A 135 32.86 13.85 -8.07
CA ALA A 135 33.83 14.55 -7.22
C ALA A 135 33.85 14.01 -5.78
N ALA A 136 32.69 13.68 -5.21
CA ALA A 136 32.61 13.14 -3.85
C ALA A 136 33.19 11.72 -3.72
N PHE A 137 33.10 10.89 -4.76
CA PHE A 137 33.80 9.58 -4.81
C PHE A 137 35.29 9.73 -5.12
N ALA A 138 35.70 10.67 -5.99
CA ALA A 138 37.10 10.91 -6.32
C ALA A 138 37.90 11.51 -5.14
N GLY A 139 37.26 12.30 -4.27
CA GLY A 139 37.85 12.87 -3.05
C GLY A 139 37.66 12.02 -1.78
N ALA A 140 37.18 10.78 -1.89
CA ALA A 140 36.92 9.92 -0.74
C ALA A 140 38.20 9.26 -0.20
N ALA A 141 38.36 9.20 1.11
CA ALA A 141 39.44 8.45 1.75
C ALA A 141 39.10 6.95 1.88
N VAL A 142 37.81 6.63 1.94
CA VAL A 142 37.28 5.27 1.98
C VAL A 142 36.14 5.14 0.97
N VAL A 143 36.21 4.12 0.13
CA VAL A 143 35.09 3.65 -0.68
C VAL A 143 34.73 2.22 -0.27
N LEU A 144 33.43 1.96 -0.17
CA LEU A 144 32.83 0.62 -0.08
C LEU A 144 31.92 0.43 -1.30
N SER A 145 31.89 -0.79 -1.85
CA SER A 145 31.00 -1.18 -2.94
C SER A 145 30.45 -2.56 -2.61
N GLU A 146 29.13 -2.65 -2.38
CA GLU A 146 28.47 -3.82 -1.82
C GLU A 146 27.21 -4.20 -2.62
N ALA A 147 26.83 -5.48 -2.57
CA ALA A 147 25.63 -6.00 -3.24
C ALA A 147 24.78 -6.79 -2.26
N PHE A 148 23.71 -6.18 -1.75
CA PHE A 148 22.77 -6.80 -0.83
C PHE A 148 21.61 -7.44 -1.58
N THR A 149 21.19 -8.64 -1.17
CA THR A 149 20.01 -9.32 -1.71
C THR A 149 19.06 -9.72 -0.58
N HIS A 150 17.77 -9.72 -0.87
CA HIS A 150 16.75 -10.24 0.05
C HIS A 150 15.78 -11.12 -0.74
N GLY A 151 15.49 -12.32 -0.20
CA GLY A 151 14.57 -13.27 -0.81
C GLY A 151 13.10 -12.84 -0.72
N ARG A 152 12.25 -13.50 -1.51
CA ARG A 152 10.80 -13.25 -1.54
C ARG A 152 10.12 -13.79 -0.27
N LEU A 153 9.17 -13.05 0.29
CA LEU A 153 8.33 -13.53 1.41
C LEU A 153 6.91 -12.97 1.33
N THR A 154 6.01 -13.47 2.19
CA THR A 154 4.60 -13.05 2.26
C THR A 154 4.21 -12.64 3.68
N ALA A 155 3.15 -11.84 3.79
CA ALA A 155 2.62 -11.34 5.06
C ALA A 155 1.95 -12.42 5.93
N SER A 156 1.51 -13.53 5.32
CA SER A 156 0.87 -14.70 5.95
C SER A 156 -0.06 -14.39 7.15
N PRO A 157 -1.07 -13.49 7.02
CA PRO A 157 -2.00 -13.19 8.11
C PRO A 157 -2.77 -14.44 8.55
N LEU A 158 -3.09 -14.54 9.86
CA LEU A 158 -3.68 -15.75 10.44
C LEU A 158 -5.06 -16.05 9.83
N GLU A 159 -5.92 -15.04 9.68
CA GLU A 159 -7.03 -15.10 8.73
C GLU A 159 -6.49 -14.85 7.31
N PRO A 160 -6.72 -15.76 6.33
CA PRO A 160 -6.44 -15.52 4.91
C PRO A 160 -7.25 -14.36 4.30
N ARG A 161 -7.20 -14.19 2.97
CA ARG A 161 -8.17 -13.33 2.26
C ARG A 161 -9.57 -13.95 2.30
N GLY A 162 -10.61 -13.12 2.30
CA GLY A 162 -11.99 -13.59 2.19
C GLY A 162 -12.94 -12.47 1.79
N THR A 163 -13.86 -12.79 0.88
CA THR A 163 -14.80 -11.85 0.27
C THR A 163 -16.17 -12.51 0.08
N VAL A 164 -17.23 -11.85 0.52
CA VAL A 164 -18.64 -12.24 0.28
C VAL A 164 -19.30 -11.11 -0.50
N ALA A 165 -19.87 -11.39 -1.66
CA ALA A 165 -20.60 -10.42 -2.46
C ALA A 165 -22.07 -10.82 -2.62
N ALA A 166 -22.98 -9.85 -2.63
CA ALA A 166 -24.41 -10.06 -2.87
C ALA A 166 -24.99 -8.90 -3.71
N TRP A 167 -25.92 -9.22 -4.60
CA TRP A 167 -26.60 -8.28 -5.49
C TRP A 167 -28.11 -8.34 -5.25
N ASP A 168 -28.73 -7.20 -4.96
CA ASP A 168 -30.18 -7.09 -4.70
C ASP A 168 -31.00 -6.61 -5.91
N GLY A 169 -30.34 -6.33 -7.04
CA GLY A 169 -30.93 -5.72 -8.24
C GLY A 169 -30.50 -4.27 -8.43
N GLU A 170 -30.28 -3.52 -7.34
CA GLU A 170 -29.85 -2.13 -7.36
C GLU A 170 -28.39 -1.99 -6.89
N THR A 171 -28.06 -2.55 -5.72
CA THR A 171 -26.77 -2.43 -5.02
C THR A 171 -26.00 -3.76 -5.01
N LEU A 172 -24.69 -3.66 -5.24
CA LEU A 172 -23.70 -4.68 -4.91
C LEU A 172 -23.18 -4.43 -3.49
N THR A 173 -23.57 -5.26 -2.52
CA THR A 173 -22.95 -5.24 -1.18
C THR A 173 -21.84 -6.29 -1.12
N VAL A 174 -20.67 -5.88 -0.64
CA VAL A 174 -19.49 -6.74 -0.48
C VAL A 174 -18.95 -6.63 0.94
N TRP A 175 -18.82 -7.74 1.62
CA TRP A 175 -18.07 -7.86 2.86
C TRP A 175 -16.69 -8.43 2.51
N ALA A 176 -15.62 -7.79 2.96
CA ALA A 176 -14.26 -8.23 2.61
C ALA A 176 -13.27 -8.02 3.76
N SER A 177 -12.30 -8.91 3.88
CA SER A 177 -11.13 -8.75 4.76
C SER A 177 -10.20 -7.66 4.21
N SER A 178 -10.61 -6.39 4.27
CA SER A 178 -9.93 -5.29 3.58
C SER A 178 -9.44 -4.19 4.53
N GLN A 179 -8.21 -3.72 4.30
CA GLN A 179 -7.66 -2.52 4.91
C GLN A 179 -8.15 -1.23 4.23
N THR A 180 -8.72 -1.32 3.02
CA THR A 180 -8.92 -0.21 2.07
C THR A 180 -10.30 -0.25 1.39
N PRO A 181 -11.43 -0.42 2.13
CA PRO A 181 -12.74 -0.74 1.56
C PRO A 181 -13.26 0.32 0.57
N ARG A 182 -12.89 1.60 0.75
CA ARG A 182 -13.23 2.68 -0.19
C ARG A 182 -12.48 2.55 -1.53
N ILE A 183 -11.25 2.05 -1.54
CA ILE A 183 -10.47 1.79 -2.77
C ILE A 183 -11.02 0.55 -3.48
N MET A 184 -11.34 -0.50 -2.72
CA MET A 184 -12.08 -1.67 -3.25
C MET A 184 -13.42 -1.27 -3.88
N ARG A 185 -14.15 -0.30 -3.31
CA ARG A 185 -15.37 0.25 -3.92
C ARG A 185 -15.11 0.84 -5.31
N THR A 186 -14.04 1.64 -5.49
CA THR A 186 -13.67 2.16 -6.81
C THR A 186 -13.37 1.03 -7.79
N ALA A 187 -12.47 0.12 -7.39
CA ALA A 187 -12.00 -0.96 -8.26
C ALA A 187 -13.14 -1.85 -8.76
N LEU A 188 -14.05 -2.26 -7.87
CA LEU A 188 -15.22 -3.06 -8.23
C LEU A 188 -16.21 -2.27 -9.10
N ALA A 189 -16.47 -1.00 -8.80
CA ALA A 189 -17.33 -0.15 -9.62
C ALA A 189 -16.78 0.00 -11.06
N THR A 190 -15.48 0.26 -11.21
CA THR A 190 -14.79 0.32 -12.50
C THR A 190 -14.80 -1.02 -13.22
N ALA A 191 -14.40 -2.11 -12.55
CA ALA A 191 -14.28 -3.43 -13.15
C ALA A 191 -15.62 -3.99 -13.65
N LEU A 192 -16.70 -3.80 -12.89
CA LEU A 192 -18.04 -4.27 -13.23
C LEU A 192 -18.86 -3.25 -14.03
N ARG A 193 -18.31 -2.06 -14.34
CA ARG A 193 -19.00 -0.94 -15.02
C ARG A 193 -20.31 -0.56 -14.31
N LEU A 194 -20.22 -0.32 -13.01
CA LEU A 194 -21.30 0.16 -12.14
C LEU A 194 -21.03 1.59 -11.67
N ASP A 195 -22.09 2.36 -11.44
CA ASP A 195 -21.98 3.61 -10.68
C ASP A 195 -21.44 3.31 -9.27
N GLU A 196 -20.51 4.13 -8.78
CA GLU A 196 -19.86 3.89 -7.50
C GLU A 196 -20.83 3.95 -6.30
N SER A 197 -21.96 4.65 -6.45
CA SER A 197 -23.07 4.68 -5.49
C SER A 197 -23.79 3.34 -5.35
N ARG A 198 -23.74 2.49 -6.38
CA ARG A 198 -24.34 1.14 -6.43
C ARG A 198 -23.42 0.06 -5.88
N VAL A 199 -22.26 0.41 -5.32
CA VAL A 199 -21.33 -0.52 -4.67
C VAL A 199 -21.17 -0.14 -3.20
N ARG A 200 -21.28 -1.11 -2.29
CA ARG A 200 -21.11 -0.94 -0.85
C ARG A 200 -20.13 -1.97 -0.33
N VAL A 201 -18.91 -1.55 -0.02
CA VAL A 201 -17.92 -2.39 0.68
C VAL A 201 -18.05 -2.19 2.19
N ILE A 202 -18.00 -3.28 2.95
CA ILE A 202 -18.03 -3.36 4.40
C ILE A 202 -16.79 -4.13 4.86
N ALA A 203 -16.01 -3.54 5.76
CA ALA A 203 -14.95 -4.23 6.48
C ALA A 203 -15.46 -4.64 7.88
N PRO A 204 -15.68 -5.95 8.15
CA PRO A 204 -15.92 -6.45 9.50
C PRO A 204 -14.59 -6.54 10.26
N ASP A 205 -14.54 -7.28 11.37
CA ASP A 205 -13.27 -7.63 12.01
C ASP A 205 -12.38 -8.47 11.08
N VAL A 206 -11.08 -8.17 11.08
CA VAL A 206 -10.07 -8.74 10.17
C VAL A 206 -8.92 -9.33 10.99
N GLY A 207 -8.65 -10.62 10.80
CA GLY A 207 -7.65 -11.40 11.56
C GLY A 207 -6.21 -11.16 11.10
N GLY A 208 -5.76 -9.91 11.18
CA GLY A 208 -4.48 -9.44 10.66
C GLY A 208 -4.51 -9.20 9.14
N GLY A 209 -3.63 -8.32 8.65
CA GLY A 209 -3.55 -7.96 7.23
C GLY A 209 -2.17 -7.48 6.78
N PHE A 210 -1.48 -6.69 7.62
CA PHE A 210 -0.05 -6.35 7.52
C PHE A 210 0.43 -5.72 6.19
N GLY A 211 -0.50 -5.27 5.35
CA GLY A 211 -0.23 -4.76 4.00
C GLY A 211 -0.91 -5.60 2.92
N LEU A 212 -0.89 -6.93 3.02
CA LEU A 212 -1.45 -7.85 2.02
C LEU A 212 -2.93 -7.57 1.75
N LYS A 213 -3.71 -7.26 2.80
CA LYS A 213 -5.15 -6.93 2.71
C LYS A 213 -5.42 -5.46 2.33
N MET A 214 -4.42 -4.66 1.92
CA MET A 214 -4.63 -3.31 1.38
C MET A 214 -4.91 -3.27 -0.13
N HIS A 215 -4.67 -4.39 -0.80
CA HIS A 215 -4.85 -4.52 -2.24
C HIS A 215 -6.29 -4.92 -2.58
N VAL A 216 -6.67 -4.70 -3.83
CA VAL A 216 -7.81 -5.36 -4.46
C VAL A 216 -7.25 -6.46 -5.34
N PHE A 217 -7.84 -7.65 -5.28
CA PHE A 217 -7.35 -8.82 -6.01
C PHE A 217 -8.34 -9.27 -7.10
N PRO A 218 -7.89 -10.04 -8.10
CA PRO A 218 -8.77 -10.47 -9.19
C PRO A 218 -9.90 -11.39 -8.70
N GLU A 219 -9.68 -12.17 -7.63
CA GLU A 219 -10.72 -12.99 -7.00
C GLU A 219 -11.89 -12.15 -6.46
N ASP A 220 -11.64 -10.93 -5.95
CA ASP A 220 -12.70 -10.02 -5.48
C ASP A 220 -13.61 -9.59 -6.63
N VAL A 221 -13.01 -9.34 -7.80
CA VAL A 221 -13.72 -8.96 -9.03
C VAL A 221 -14.54 -10.15 -9.56
N ALA A 222 -13.97 -11.36 -9.56
CA ALA A 222 -14.67 -12.58 -9.99
C ALA A 222 -15.89 -12.88 -9.11
N VAL A 223 -15.72 -12.90 -7.78
CA VAL A 223 -16.79 -13.16 -6.81
C VAL A 223 -17.92 -12.13 -6.89
N ALA A 224 -17.57 -10.83 -6.98
CA ALA A 224 -18.54 -9.76 -7.18
C ALA A 224 -19.32 -9.89 -8.51
N THR A 225 -18.62 -10.27 -9.58
CA THR A 225 -19.22 -10.45 -10.91
C THR A 225 -20.19 -11.62 -10.92
N LEU A 226 -19.85 -12.75 -10.29
CA LEU A 226 -20.74 -13.89 -10.21
C LEU A 226 -21.99 -13.62 -9.35
N ALA A 227 -21.82 -12.97 -8.18
CA ALA A 227 -22.94 -12.62 -7.31
C ALA A 227 -23.97 -11.73 -8.05
N ARG A 228 -23.49 -10.78 -8.85
CA ARG A 228 -24.32 -9.97 -9.75
C ARG A 228 -24.97 -10.78 -10.86
N ARG A 229 -24.24 -11.69 -11.52
CA ARG A 229 -24.76 -12.52 -12.63
C ARG A 229 -25.83 -13.53 -12.19
N LEU A 230 -25.75 -14.05 -10.95
CA LEU A 230 -26.69 -15.04 -10.42
C LEU A 230 -27.83 -14.46 -9.55
N GLY A 231 -27.75 -13.21 -9.10
CA GLY A 231 -28.70 -12.66 -8.12
C GLY A 231 -28.70 -13.42 -6.79
N ARG A 232 -27.54 -13.99 -6.42
CA ARG A 232 -27.32 -14.80 -5.21
C ARG A 232 -26.07 -14.33 -4.49
N PRO A 233 -25.99 -14.41 -3.15
CA PRO A 233 -24.74 -14.19 -2.45
C PRO A 233 -23.68 -15.23 -2.85
N VAL A 234 -22.43 -14.82 -2.98
CA VAL A 234 -21.28 -15.70 -3.24
C VAL A 234 -20.20 -15.37 -2.21
N LYS A 235 -19.76 -16.38 -1.46
CA LYS A 235 -18.63 -16.34 -0.53
C LYS A 235 -17.42 -17.02 -1.16
N TRP A 236 -16.25 -16.41 -1.04
CA TRP A 236 -14.96 -17.09 -1.18
C TRP A 236 -14.11 -16.81 0.07
N ILE A 237 -13.43 -17.85 0.54
CA ILE A 237 -12.44 -17.78 1.62
C ILE A 237 -11.19 -18.48 1.09
N GLU A 238 -10.06 -17.79 1.19
CA GLU A 238 -8.77 -18.27 0.69
C GLU A 238 -8.18 -19.36 1.60
N THR A 239 -7.66 -20.44 1.04
CA THR A 239 -6.89 -21.45 1.80
C THR A 239 -5.48 -20.95 2.11
N ARG A 240 -4.81 -21.52 3.13
CA ARG A 240 -3.40 -21.17 3.42
C ARG A 240 -2.48 -21.41 2.21
N ARG A 241 -2.73 -22.45 1.41
CA ARG A 241 -1.95 -22.74 0.20
C ARG A 241 -2.05 -21.61 -0.81
N GLU A 242 -3.26 -21.11 -1.09
CA GLU A 242 -3.49 -19.95 -1.95
C GLU A 242 -2.86 -18.67 -1.38
N ASN A 243 -2.96 -18.44 -0.06
CA ASN A 243 -2.37 -17.26 0.58
C ASN A 243 -0.84 -17.19 0.48
N LEU A 244 -0.18 -18.35 0.45
CA LEU A 244 1.27 -18.42 0.21
C LEU A 244 1.60 -18.34 -1.29
N MET A 245 0.77 -18.95 -2.15
CA MET A 245 1.04 -19.18 -3.57
C MET A 245 0.60 -18.06 -4.51
N ALA A 246 -0.49 -17.34 -4.22
CA ALA A 246 -1.17 -16.45 -5.18
C ALA A 246 -1.54 -15.06 -4.64
N ALA A 247 -1.53 -14.86 -3.32
CA ALA A 247 -1.64 -13.51 -2.74
C ALA A 247 -0.37 -12.68 -2.94
N SER A 248 -0.41 -11.40 -2.58
CA SER A 248 0.73 -10.49 -2.76
C SER A 248 1.94 -10.90 -1.92
N GLN A 249 3.10 -11.02 -2.56
CA GLN A 249 4.38 -11.26 -1.90
C GLN A 249 5.21 -9.95 -1.87
N ALA A 250 6.37 -9.95 -1.24
CA ALA A 250 7.18 -8.75 -0.98
C ALA A 250 8.69 -9.06 -0.93
N ARG A 251 9.49 -8.02 -0.70
CA ARG A 251 10.94 -8.04 -0.37
C ARG A 251 11.95 -8.44 -1.43
N GLU A 252 11.57 -9.13 -2.50
CA GLU A 252 12.55 -9.66 -3.44
C GLU A 252 13.29 -8.53 -4.20
N GLN A 253 14.54 -8.30 -3.79
CA GLN A 253 15.37 -7.18 -4.22
C GLN A 253 16.85 -7.54 -4.29
N ARG A 254 17.55 -6.84 -5.21
CA ARG A 254 19.01 -6.67 -5.24
C ARG A 254 19.31 -5.18 -5.13
N VAL A 255 20.17 -4.80 -4.19
CA VAL A 255 20.65 -3.43 -3.98
C VAL A 255 22.16 -3.42 -4.14
N GLU A 256 22.61 -2.87 -5.27
CA GLU A 256 24.01 -2.59 -5.55
C GLU A 256 24.30 -1.16 -5.06
N VAL A 257 25.30 -0.96 -4.21
CA VAL A 257 25.50 0.34 -3.56
C VAL A 257 26.97 0.63 -3.28
N ASP A 258 27.39 1.83 -3.69
CA ASP A 258 28.66 2.43 -3.31
C ASP A 258 28.44 3.45 -2.18
N LEU A 259 29.39 3.51 -1.24
CA LEU A 259 29.49 4.52 -0.19
C LEU A 259 30.88 5.18 -0.23
N ALA A 260 30.91 6.50 -0.26
CA ALA A 260 32.11 7.32 -0.11
C ALA A 260 32.16 7.96 1.30
N ALA A 261 33.31 7.90 1.96
CA ALA A 261 33.54 8.49 3.28
C ALA A 261 34.93 9.08 3.44
N ASN A 262 35.06 10.00 4.39
CA ASN A 262 36.35 10.54 4.81
C ASN A 262 37.06 9.60 5.81
N ALA A 263 38.30 9.90 6.18
CA ALA A 263 39.10 9.08 7.09
C ALA A 263 38.49 8.94 8.49
N ASP A 264 37.70 9.92 8.95
CA ASP A 264 36.98 9.89 10.22
C ASP A 264 35.72 9.01 10.20
N GLY A 265 35.38 8.41 9.05
CA GLY A 265 34.15 7.65 8.85
C GLY A 265 32.89 8.49 8.64
N ARG A 266 33.01 9.77 8.25
CA ARG A 266 31.86 10.60 7.85
C ARG A 266 31.49 10.32 6.39
N VAL A 267 30.21 10.03 6.15
CA VAL A 267 29.65 9.76 4.81
C VAL A 267 29.64 11.05 3.99
N GLN A 268 30.18 10.97 2.78
CA GLN A 268 30.25 12.08 1.81
C GLN A 268 29.26 11.89 0.66
N ALA A 269 29.15 10.66 0.14
CA ALA A 269 28.20 10.32 -0.91
C ALA A 269 27.73 8.87 -0.85
N LEU A 270 26.56 8.63 -1.44
CA LEU A 270 26.03 7.31 -1.76
C LEU A 270 25.71 7.23 -3.27
N ARG A 271 25.82 6.05 -3.86
CA ARG A 271 25.37 5.76 -5.23
C ARG A 271 24.75 4.38 -5.27
N ALA A 272 23.48 4.24 -5.66
CA ALA A 272 22.76 2.96 -5.55
C ALA A 272 21.96 2.56 -6.81
N ARG A 273 21.98 1.28 -7.15
CA ARG A 273 20.97 0.65 -8.03
C ARG A 273 20.12 -0.30 -7.20
N VAL A 274 18.81 -0.04 -7.16
CA VAL A 274 17.82 -0.92 -6.54
C VAL A 274 17.02 -1.62 -7.64
N VAL A 275 17.14 -2.94 -7.73
CA VAL A 275 16.36 -3.78 -8.65
C VAL A 275 15.39 -4.63 -7.82
N SER A 276 14.10 -4.62 -8.17
CA SER A 276 13.05 -5.35 -7.46
C SER A 276 12.31 -6.30 -8.40
N ASP A 277 12.01 -7.51 -7.93
CA ASP A 277 11.13 -8.45 -8.63
C ASP A 277 9.68 -8.07 -8.35
N ALA A 278 8.97 -7.56 -9.36
CA ALA A 278 7.58 -7.11 -9.21
C ALA A 278 6.55 -8.24 -9.37
N GLY A 279 6.96 -9.46 -9.74
CA GLY A 279 6.06 -10.47 -10.28
C GLY A 279 5.41 -10.05 -11.61
N ALA A 280 4.36 -10.77 -12.01
CA ALA A 280 3.81 -10.68 -13.36
C ALA A 280 2.97 -9.44 -13.66
N TYR A 281 2.49 -8.74 -12.62
CA TYR A 281 1.61 -7.58 -12.73
C TYR A 281 1.89 -6.54 -11.64
N HIS A 282 1.53 -5.29 -11.92
CA HIS A 282 1.36 -4.27 -10.90
C HIS A 282 0.10 -4.51 -10.07
N ILE A 283 0.25 -4.60 -8.76
CA ILE A 283 -0.86 -4.79 -7.84
C ILE A 283 -1.67 -3.50 -7.59
N TYR A 284 -3.00 -3.61 -7.53
CA TYR A 284 -3.88 -2.47 -7.28
C TYR A 284 -3.98 -2.14 -5.77
N PRO A 285 -3.86 -0.87 -5.33
CA PRO A 285 -3.67 0.36 -6.11
C PRO A 285 -2.21 0.83 -6.23
N ILE A 286 -1.27 0.18 -5.55
CA ILE A 286 0.06 0.78 -5.24
C ILE A 286 1.17 0.48 -6.26
N THR A 287 0.93 -0.42 -7.22
CA THR A 287 1.88 -0.90 -8.24
C THR A 287 3.15 -1.58 -7.70
N GLY A 288 3.95 -2.15 -8.61
CA GLY A 288 5.22 -2.82 -8.27
C GLY A 288 6.37 -1.89 -7.89
N ILE A 289 6.20 -0.55 -7.99
CA ILE A 289 7.26 0.41 -7.62
C ILE A 289 7.58 0.42 -6.12
N LEU A 290 6.68 -0.13 -5.31
CA LEU A 290 6.58 0.08 -3.86
C LEU A 290 7.88 -0.23 -3.11
N GLU A 291 8.51 -1.36 -3.41
CA GLU A 291 9.77 -1.78 -2.79
C GLU A 291 10.94 -1.06 -3.47
N ALA A 292 11.05 -1.08 -4.81
CA ALA A 292 12.18 -0.47 -5.53
C ALA A 292 12.38 1.01 -5.16
N LEU A 293 11.30 1.78 -5.25
CA LEU A 293 11.30 3.21 -4.99
C LEU A 293 11.23 3.54 -3.50
N GLY A 294 10.61 2.67 -2.68
CA GLY A 294 10.66 2.79 -1.22
C GLY A 294 12.09 2.71 -0.70
N THR A 295 12.81 1.67 -1.11
CA THR A 295 14.22 1.39 -0.73
C THR A 295 15.13 2.53 -1.17
N ALA A 296 15.05 2.96 -2.44
CA ALA A 296 15.88 4.05 -2.93
C ALA A 296 15.62 5.40 -2.21
N ASN A 297 14.36 5.72 -1.89
CA ASN A 297 14.07 6.99 -1.20
C ASN A 297 14.57 7.02 0.25
N ILE A 298 14.51 5.90 0.97
CA ILE A 298 14.78 5.83 2.41
C ILE A 298 16.24 5.48 2.77
N LEU A 299 17.04 4.99 1.80
CA LEU A 299 18.40 4.50 2.01
C LEU A 299 19.34 5.49 2.75
N PRO A 300 19.30 6.82 2.55
CA PRO A 300 20.10 7.76 3.35
C PRO A 300 19.83 7.75 4.87
N GLY A 301 18.70 7.15 5.31
CA GLY A 301 18.38 6.97 6.72
C GLY A 301 18.27 8.27 7.52
N PRO A 302 18.48 8.21 8.86
CA PRO A 302 18.61 9.38 9.72
C PRO A 302 20.01 10.03 9.69
N TYR A 303 20.75 9.90 8.57
CA TYR A 303 22.16 10.27 8.47
C TYR A 303 22.43 11.46 7.53
N LEU A 304 23.45 12.24 7.88
CA LEU A 304 24.04 13.31 7.09
C LEU A 304 24.74 12.72 5.85
N THR A 305 23.97 12.55 4.79
CA THR A 305 24.49 12.20 3.45
C THR A 305 24.35 13.42 2.53
N PRO A 306 25.43 14.18 2.25
CA PRO A 306 25.34 15.39 1.42
C PRO A 306 24.92 15.12 -0.03
N THR A 307 25.44 14.04 -0.61
CA THR A 307 25.35 13.72 -2.04
C THR A 307 24.76 12.32 -2.24
N TYR A 308 23.79 12.18 -3.15
CA TYR A 308 23.19 10.87 -3.45
C TYR A 308 22.73 10.79 -4.91
N ALA A 309 23.01 9.66 -5.57
CA ALA A 309 22.30 9.26 -6.78
C ALA A 309 21.73 7.84 -6.65
N PHE A 310 20.57 7.61 -7.27
CA PHE A 310 20.01 6.28 -7.38
C PHE A 310 19.37 5.99 -8.75
N GLU A 311 19.33 4.71 -9.11
CA GLU A 311 18.45 4.11 -10.12
C GLU A 311 17.53 3.10 -9.41
N ALA A 312 16.21 3.25 -9.52
CA ALA A 312 15.23 2.34 -8.95
C ALA A 312 14.44 1.65 -10.08
N ILE A 313 14.57 0.32 -10.19
CA ILE A 313 13.96 -0.51 -11.22
C ILE A 313 13.02 -1.56 -10.60
N ALA A 314 11.87 -1.78 -11.22
CA ALA A 314 11.01 -2.93 -10.96
C ALA A 314 10.86 -3.76 -12.25
N LEU A 315 11.14 -5.06 -12.18
CA LEU A 315 11.12 -6.00 -13.31
C LEU A 315 9.95 -6.97 -13.21
N ALA A 316 9.34 -7.34 -14.34
CA ALA A 316 8.36 -8.42 -14.40
C ALA A 316 9.05 -9.80 -14.33
N THR A 317 8.48 -10.71 -13.56
CA THR A 317 8.82 -12.15 -13.57
C THR A 317 7.57 -12.98 -13.46
N HIS A 318 7.67 -14.28 -13.72
CA HIS A 318 6.55 -15.23 -13.70
C HIS A 318 6.23 -15.71 -12.28
N LYS A 319 6.01 -14.73 -11.38
CA LYS A 319 5.73 -14.88 -9.95
C LYS A 319 4.49 -14.04 -9.57
N PRO A 320 3.81 -14.34 -8.45
CA PRO A 320 2.69 -13.54 -7.96
C PRO A 320 3.07 -12.06 -7.81
N PRO A 321 2.17 -11.11 -8.08
CA PRO A 321 2.46 -9.68 -7.94
C PRO A 321 3.06 -9.29 -6.59
N LEU A 322 4.09 -8.45 -6.63
CA LEU A 322 4.68 -7.83 -5.46
C LEU A 322 3.77 -6.71 -4.94
N GLY A 323 3.60 -6.67 -3.61
CA GLY A 323 2.77 -5.69 -2.92
C GLY A 323 3.24 -5.37 -1.51
N ALA A 324 2.38 -4.71 -0.74
CA ALA A 324 2.71 -4.24 0.60
C ALA A 324 2.83 -5.38 1.62
N TYR A 325 3.98 -5.41 2.30
CA TYR A 325 4.16 -6.01 3.61
C TYR A 325 4.82 -5.00 4.56
N ARG A 326 4.58 -5.14 5.87
CA ARG A 326 4.90 -4.15 6.93
C ARG A 326 6.31 -3.56 6.78
N GLY A 327 6.36 -2.27 6.47
CA GLY A 327 7.58 -1.47 6.29
C GLY A 327 7.87 -1.11 4.83
N VAL A 328 7.48 -1.94 3.86
CA VAL A 328 7.85 -1.78 2.43
C VAL A 328 9.34 -1.44 2.27
N GLY A 329 9.76 -0.71 1.22
CA GLY A 329 11.19 -0.52 0.95
C GLY A 329 11.99 0.14 2.09
N MET A 330 11.33 0.73 3.09
CA MET A 330 11.96 1.21 4.33
C MET A 330 12.76 0.11 5.04
N THR A 331 12.29 -1.13 5.00
CA THR A 331 13.00 -2.27 5.61
C THR A 331 14.32 -2.57 4.90
N MET A 332 14.36 -2.54 3.56
CA MET A 332 15.58 -2.79 2.80
C MET A 332 16.53 -1.59 2.80
N GLY A 333 16.02 -0.36 2.67
CA GLY A 333 16.87 0.83 2.72
C GLY A 333 17.54 1.02 4.09
N ALA A 334 16.82 0.78 5.18
CA ALA A 334 17.40 0.76 6.52
C ALA A 334 18.44 -0.37 6.68
N PHE A 335 18.11 -1.61 6.31
CA PHE A 335 19.05 -2.72 6.37
C PHE A 335 20.36 -2.43 5.63
N VAL A 336 20.27 -1.93 4.39
CA VAL A 336 21.45 -1.60 3.57
C VAL A 336 22.30 -0.52 4.24
N MET A 337 21.69 0.57 4.73
CA MET A 337 22.45 1.66 5.37
C MET A 337 23.12 1.23 6.67
N GLU A 338 22.42 0.48 7.53
CA GLU A 338 22.99 -0.01 8.79
C GLU A 338 24.15 -0.99 8.53
N ARG A 339 24.03 -1.84 7.51
CA ARG A 339 25.12 -2.74 7.10
C ARG A 339 26.31 -1.99 6.51
N LEU A 340 26.08 -0.95 5.71
CA LEU A 340 27.14 -0.09 5.20
C LEU A 340 27.88 0.66 6.32
N LEU A 341 27.17 1.17 7.33
CA LEU A 341 27.80 1.83 8.47
C LEU A 341 28.60 0.86 9.35
N ASP A 342 28.11 -0.36 9.57
CA ASP A 342 28.89 -1.40 10.27
C ASP A 342 30.17 -1.79 9.51
N LEU A 343 30.10 -1.88 8.17
CA LEU A 343 31.26 -2.16 7.31
C LEU A 343 32.25 -0.97 7.29
N LEU A 344 31.73 0.26 7.28
CA LEU A 344 32.55 1.47 7.38
C LEU A 344 33.26 1.56 8.73
N ALA A 345 32.56 1.31 9.84
CA ALA A 345 33.14 1.25 11.18
C ALA A 345 34.30 0.26 11.25
N ALA A 346 34.11 -0.96 10.72
CA ALA A 346 35.17 -1.96 10.64
C ALA A 346 36.34 -1.52 9.74
N ARG A 347 36.09 -0.75 8.67
CA ARG A 347 37.12 -0.24 7.76
C ARG A 347 37.95 0.90 8.35
N VAL A 348 37.36 1.78 9.17
CA VAL A 348 38.06 2.91 9.82
C VAL A 348 38.44 2.65 11.29
N GLY A 349 38.23 1.43 11.81
CA GLY A 349 38.61 1.06 13.17
C GLY A 349 37.75 1.66 14.28
N LEU A 350 36.50 2.04 13.98
CA LEU A 350 35.56 2.63 14.94
C LEU A 350 34.56 1.60 15.49
N ASP A 351 33.98 1.89 16.65
CA ASP A 351 32.85 1.13 17.17
C ASP A 351 31.54 1.46 16.39
N PRO A 352 30.66 0.47 16.14
CA PRO A 352 29.36 0.67 15.47
C PRO A 352 28.40 1.71 16.09
N ALA A 353 28.54 2.10 17.36
CA ALA A 353 27.81 3.25 17.91
C ALA A 353 28.49 4.58 17.53
N GLU A 354 29.82 4.63 17.57
CA GLU A 354 30.61 5.81 17.24
C GLU A 354 30.48 6.21 15.77
N ILE A 355 30.48 5.25 14.83
CA ILE A 355 30.21 5.56 13.41
C ILE A 355 28.83 6.21 13.21
N ARG A 356 27.84 5.84 14.04
CA ARG A 356 26.49 6.40 13.97
C ARG A 356 26.46 7.80 14.58
N ARG A 357 27.07 8.02 15.75
CA ARG A 357 27.25 9.36 16.36
C ARG A 357 27.86 10.38 15.38
N ARG A 358 28.87 9.98 14.60
CA ARG A 358 29.55 10.85 13.61
C ARG A 358 28.68 11.24 12.42
N ASN A 359 27.63 10.48 12.12
CA ASN A 359 26.83 10.62 10.91
C ASN A 359 25.36 10.97 11.15
N LEU A 360 24.81 10.80 12.36
CA LEU A 360 23.39 11.10 12.63
C LEU A 360 23.09 12.59 12.41
N ILE A 361 21.90 12.88 11.87
CA ILE A 361 21.40 14.25 11.71
C ILE A 361 21.15 14.84 13.12
N PRO A 362 21.77 15.98 13.49
CA PRO A 362 21.55 16.61 14.77
C PRO A 362 20.13 17.19 14.85
N ARG A 363 19.59 17.26 16.07
CA ARG A 363 18.23 17.75 16.37
C ARG A 363 17.96 19.15 15.80
N GLU A 364 18.98 19.99 15.78
CA GLU A 364 18.96 21.38 15.34
C GLU A 364 18.88 21.52 13.81
N ALA A 365 19.12 20.44 13.06
CA ALA A 365 18.99 20.39 11.60
C ALA A 365 17.59 19.95 11.12
N TYR A 366 16.62 19.78 12.02
CA TYR A 366 15.22 19.49 11.69
C TYR A 366 14.38 20.78 11.60
N PRO A 367 13.47 20.92 10.61
CA PRO A 367 13.10 19.93 9.60
C PRO A 367 14.16 19.76 8.50
N HIS A 368 14.60 18.52 8.27
CA HIS A 368 15.68 18.17 7.36
C HIS A 368 15.14 17.77 5.98
N VAL A 369 15.90 18.00 4.91
CA VAL A 369 15.59 17.47 3.56
C VAL A 369 16.72 16.58 3.09
N SER A 370 16.50 15.27 3.21
CA SER A 370 17.41 14.18 2.82
C SER A 370 17.83 14.27 1.35
N PRO A 371 18.94 13.64 0.93
CA PRO A 371 19.44 13.82 -0.43
C PRO A 371 18.56 13.16 -1.50
N SER A 372 17.72 12.19 -1.11
CA SER A 372 16.64 11.61 -1.93
C SER A 372 15.40 12.52 -2.07
N GLY A 373 15.39 13.68 -1.43
CA GLY A 373 14.31 14.67 -1.50
C GLY A 373 13.18 14.48 -0.48
N MET A 374 13.26 13.48 0.42
CA MET A 374 12.27 13.34 1.49
C MET A 374 12.53 14.37 2.60
N ARG A 375 11.48 15.09 2.99
CA ARG A 375 11.47 15.98 4.15
C ARG A 375 11.20 15.18 5.42
N TYR A 376 12.09 15.27 6.39
CA TYR A 376 11.87 14.81 7.77
C TYR A 376 11.37 16.01 8.59
N ASP A 377 10.31 15.83 9.36
CA ASP A 377 9.67 16.92 10.11
C ASP A 377 10.37 17.23 11.44
N SER A 378 10.79 16.19 12.15
CA SER A 378 11.40 16.25 13.48
C SER A 378 12.30 15.03 13.73
N GLY A 379 13.18 15.13 14.73
CA GLY A 379 14.06 14.04 15.14
C GLY A 379 15.00 14.44 16.28
N ASP A 380 15.39 13.45 17.08
CA ASP A 380 16.46 13.55 18.08
C ASP A 380 17.18 12.18 18.15
N PHE A 381 17.68 11.75 16.98
CA PHE A 381 18.32 10.45 16.80
C PHE A 381 19.60 10.28 17.63
N PRO A 382 20.46 11.30 17.85
CA PRO A 382 21.58 11.20 18.77
C PRO A 382 21.13 10.84 20.20
N LYS A 383 20.11 11.52 20.73
CA LYS A 383 19.56 11.19 22.05
C LYS A 383 18.93 9.79 22.10
N ALA A 384 18.18 9.42 21.06
CA ALA A 384 17.58 8.09 20.97
C ALA A 384 18.64 6.96 20.95
N LEU A 385 19.78 7.20 20.28
CA LEU A 385 20.94 6.31 20.31
C LEU A 385 21.50 6.18 21.74
N GLU A 386 21.85 7.28 22.40
CA GLU A 386 22.41 7.21 23.76
C GLU A 386 21.45 6.57 24.78
N GLN A 387 20.14 6.84 24.67
CA GLN A 387 19.13 6.19 25.50
C GLN A 387 19.06 4.68 25.26
N ALA A 388 19.20 4.21 24.02
CA ALA A 388 19.21 2.78 23.70
C ALA A 388 20.50 2.09 24.18
N LEU A 389 21.67 2.74 24.02
CA LEU A 389 22.95 2.21 24.47
C LEU A 389 23.02 2.10 26.00
N ALA A 390 22.52 3.11 26.72
CA ALA A 390 22.45 3.11 28.18
C ALA A 390 21.47 2.05 28.72
N ALA A 391 20.28 1.92 28.11
CA ALA A 391 19.28 0.93 28.51
C ALA A 391 19.73 -0.53 28.28
N ALA A 392 20.76 -0.75 27.46
CA ALA A 392 21.30 -2.07 27.14
C ALA A 392 22.60 -2.44 27.91
N ASP A 393 23.18 -1.53 28.70
CA ASP A 393 24.60 -1.58 29.14
C ASP A 393 25.52 -1.98 27.96
N TYR A 394 25.53 -1.16 26.91
CA TYR A 394 26.28 -1.45 25.69
C TYR A 394 27.78 -1.75 25.94
N ASP A 395 28.41 -1.05 26.87
CA ASP A 395 29.81 -1.31 27.22
C ASP A 395 29.96 -2.64 27.97
N GLY A 396 29.00 -3.01 28.82
CA GLY A 396 28.91 -4.34 29.43
C GLY A 396 28.70 -5.45 28.40
N LEU A 397 27.84 -5.23 27.41
CA LEU A 397 27.67 -6.13 26.27
C LEU A 397 28.97 -6.26 25.47
N ARG A 398 29.71 -5.17 25.21
CA ARG A 398 31.01 -5.18 24.53
C ARG A 398 32.07 -5.95 25.34
N ARG A 399 32.19 -5.70 26.65
CA ARG A 399 33.06 -6.47 27.57
C ARG A 399 32.69 -7.96 27.56
N GLY A 400 31.40 -8.27 27.67
CA GLY A 400 30.86 -9.64 27.65
C GLY A 400 31.09 -10.36 26.31
N GLN A 401 30.95 -9.66 25.19
CA GLN A 401 31.25 -10.15 23.85
C GLN A 401 32.73 -10.51 23.69
N ALA A 402 33.65 -9.65 24.13
CA ALA A 402 35.09 -9.93 24.11
C ALA A 402 35.43 -11.17 24.95
N ALA A 403 34.94 -11.22 26.20
CA ALA A 403 35.16 -12.36 27.09
C ALA A 403 34.52 -13.67 26.57
N ALA A 404 33.38 -13.60 25.86
CA ALA A 404 32.76 -14.76 25.25
C ALA A 404 33.56 -15.28 24.03
N ARG A 405 34.06 -14.37 23.18
CA ARG A 405 34.92 -14.71 22.03
C ARG A 405 36.24 -15.33 22.46
N ALA A 406 36.86 -14.84 23.54
CA ALA A 406 38.04 -15.45 24.17
C ALA A 406 37.79 -16.89 24.67
N ARG A 407 36.52 -17.29 24.89
CA ARG A 407 36.08 -18.65 25.20
C ARG A 407 35.46 -19.39 24.00
N GLY A 408 35.84 -19.02 22.78
CA GLY A 408 35.40 -19.65 21.54
C GLY A 408 33.93 -19.40 21.13
N ARG A 409 33.18 -18.56 21.86
CA ARG A 409 31.76 -18.29 21.53
C ARG A 409 31.60 -17.10 20.59
N LEU A 410 30.95 -17.34 19.45
CA LEU A 410 30.54 -16.28 18.53
C LEU A 410 29.35 -15.50 19.08
N VAL A 411 29.62 -14.35 19.72
CA VAL A 411 28.60 -13.40 20.17
C VAL A 411 28.59 -12.17 19.26
N GLY A 412 27.40 -11.81 18.77
CA GLY A 412 27.12 -10.59 18.02
C GLY A 412 26.37 -9.55 18.87
N ILE A 413 26.52 -8.28 18.52
CA ILE A 413 25.72 -7.16 19.04
C ILE A 413 25.28 -6.38 17.79
N GLY A 414 23.98 -6.37 17.51
CA GLY A 414 23.39 -5.60 16.41
C GLY A 414 22.90 -4.25 16.92
N LEU A 415 23.12 -3.20 16.15
CA LEU A 415 22.65 -1.84 16.42
C LEU A 415 22.01 -1.29 15.15
N ALA A 416 20.89 -0.57 15.29
CA ALA A 416 20.17 -0.01 14.15
C ALA A 416 19.55 1.34 14.50
N CYS A 417 19.86 2.40 13.73
CA CYS A 417 19.12 3.67 13.79
C CYS A 417 18.43 3.90 12.44
N TYR A 418 17.10 3.79 12.41
CA TYR A 418 16.30 3.95 11.19
C TYR A 418 15.30 5.10 11.32
N THR A 419 14.81 5.58 10.18
CA THR A 419 13.68 6.51 10.09
C THR A 419 12.56 5.88 9.27
N GLU A 420 11.30 6.22 9.56
CA GLU A 420 10.11 5.67 8.90
C GLU A 420 9.20 6.81 8.43
N TYR A 421 8.85 6.85 7.14
CA TYR A 421 7.75 7.73 6.71
C TYR A 421 6.41 7.08 7.08
N THR A 422 5.74 7.67 8.07
CA THR A 422 4.37 7.28 8.48
C THR A 422 3.35 8.29 7.94
N GLY A 423 2.07 8.14 8.27
CA GLY A 423 1.10 9.23 8.12
C GLY A 423 0.77 9.70 6.70
N MET A 424 1.27 9.02 5.65
CA MET A 424 1.28 9.53 4.28
C MET A 424 -0.09 10.08 3.83
N GLY A 425 -0.06 11.35 3.40
CA GLY A 425 -1.20 12.11 2.93
C GLY A 425 -1.20 12.32 1.41
N SER A 426 -2.25 12.98 0.91
CA SER A 426 -2.53 13.12 -0.53
C SER A 426 -1.43 13.79 -1.36
N GLU A 427 -0.62 14.66 -0.74
CA GLU A 427 0.54 15.27 -1.38
C GLU A 427 1.65 14.24 -1.68
N VAL A 428 1.93 13.33 -0.74
CA VAL A 428 2.95 12.28 -0.89
C VAL A 428 2.55 11.26 -1.96
N PHE A 429 1.27 10.89 -2.03
CA PHE A 429 0.80 9.96 -3.07
C PHE A 429 0.81 10.61 -4.46
N ARG A 430 0.30 11.85 -4.61
CA ARG A 430 0.38 12.57 -5.89
C ARG A 430 1.83 12.85 -6.32
N GLY A 431 2.71 13.23 -5.39
CA GLY A 431 4.15 13.42 -5.67
C GLY A 431 4.90 12.12 -6.03
N ARG A 432 4.31 10.95 -5.75
CA ARG A 432 4.76 9.63 -6.22
C ARG A 432 4.03 9.17 -7.49
N GLY A 433 3.07 9.94 -8.02
CA GLY A 433 2.24 9.58 -9.17
C GLY A 433 1.08 8.61 -8.87
N MET A 434 0.82 8.30 -7.60
CA MET A 434 -0.07 7.20 -7.17
C MET A 434 -1.55 7.63 -7.15
N ASP A 435 -2.11 7.90 -8.32
CA ASP A 435 -3.45 8.51 -8.50
C ASP A 435 -4.62 7.69 -7.95
N ASP A 436 -4.45 6.36 -7.88
CA ASP A 436 -5.44 5.44 -7.31
C ASP A 436 -5.45 5.44 -5.76
N VAL A 437 -4.58 6.21 -5.10
CA VAL A 437 -4.53 6.36 -3.63
C VAL A 437 -4.86 7.81 -3.22
N PRO A 438 -6.10 8.10 -2.75
CA PRO A 438 -6.54 9.46 -2.45
C PRO A 438 -5.71 10.20 -1.37
N GLY A 439 -5.12 9.46 -0.43
CA GLY A 439 -4.28 10.01 0.65
C GLY A 439 -5.02 10.92 1.64
N ILE A 440 -6.35 10.79 1.74
CA ILE A 440 -7.19 11.51 2.70
C ILE A 440 -7.82 10.51 3.68
N GLU A 441 -8.19 10.97 4.86
CA GLU A 441 -9.07 10.26 5.81
C GLU A 441 -10.07 11.24 6.42
N ALA A 442 -11.14 10.70 7.00
CA ALA A 442 -12.10 11.47 7.77
C ALA A 442 -12.70 10.64 8.92
N ALA A 443 -13.23 11.35 9.91
CA ALA A 443 -14.02 10.81 11.01
C ALA A 443 -15.26 11.67 11.20
N SER A 444 -16.37 11.05 11.62
CA SER A 444 -17.57 11.76 12.06
C SER A 444 -17.92 11.31 13.47
N VAL A 445 -18.02 12.26 14.41
CA VAL A 445 -18.38 12.03 15.81
C VAL A 445 -19.75 12.64 16.08
N ARG A 446 -20.61 11.93 16.80
CA ARG A 446 -22.00 12.29 17.12
C ARG A 446 -22.32 11.93 18.56
N VAL A 447 -23.01 12.80 19.29
CA VAL A 447 -23.73 12.44 20.53
C VAL A 447 -25.16 12.01 20.19
N ASP A 448 -25.66 10.97 20.85
CA ASP A 448 -27.02 10.45 20.71
C ASP A 448 -27.97 10.89 21.85
N PRO A 449 -29.30 10.72 21.71
CA PRO A 449 -30.29 11.21 22.70
C PRO A 449 -30.20 10.58 24.10
N ASP A 450 -29.41 9.53 24.27
CA ASP A 450 -29.09 8.88 25.55
C ASP A 450 -27.76 9.37 26.16
N GLY A 451 -27.04 10.26 25.47
CA GLY A 451 -25.72 10.77 25.85
C GLY A 451 -24.56 9.88 25.40
N SER A 452 -24.80 8.74 24.73
CA SER A 452 -23.73 7.94 24.14
C SER A 452 -23.08 8.67 22.95
N VAL A 453 -21.83 8.30 22.64
CA VAL A 453 -21.04 8.94 21.57
C VAL A 453 -20.66 7.91 20.52
N ARG A 454 -21.02 8.15 19.26
CA ARG A 454 -20.64 7.30 18.13
C ARG A 454 -19.62 7.97 17.22
N CYS A 455 -18.66 7.17 16.76
CA CYS A 455 -17.66 7.57 15.77
C CYS A 455 -17.65 6.61 14.59
N ALA A 456 -17.84 7.13 13.37
CA ALA A 456 -17.57 6.41 12.13
C ALA A 456 -16.30 6.96 11.48
N THR A 457 -15.36 6.09 11.11
CA THR A 457 -14.10 6.45 10.45
C THR A 457 -13.92 5.71 9.13
N SER A 458 -13.14 6.30 8.23
CA SER A 458 -12.84 5.75 6.91
C SER A 458 -11.69 4.72 6.89
N PHE A 459 -11.11 4.39 8.05
CA PHE A 459 -9.89 3.60 8.20
C PHE A 459 -10.10 2.41 9.18
N PRO A 460 -10.42 1.20 8.66
CA PRO A 460 -10.81 0.05 9.48
C PRO A 460 -9.66 -0.52 10.32
N SER A 461 -9.99 -1.34 11.33
CA SER A 461 -8.99 -2.07 12.12
C SER A 461 -8.66 -3.45 11.56
N GLN A 462 -7.46 -3.96 11.88
CA GLN A 462 -6.99 -5.32 11.58
C GLN A 462 -6.24 -5.93 12.79
N GLY A 463 -6.64 -5.53 14.01
CA GLY A 463 -6.04 -5.94 15.29
C GLY A 463 -5.32 -4.81 16.05
N GLN A 464 -4.93 -3.72 15.39
CA GLN A 464 -4.15 -2.61 15.98
C GLN A 464 -4.92 -1.65 16.92
N GLY A 465 -6.00 -2.11 17.57
CA GLY A 465 -6.66 -1.35 18.64
C GLY A 465 -7.31 -0.02 18.25
N HIS A 466 -7.76 0.15 16.99
CA HIS A 466 -8.42 1.40 16.56
C HIS A 466 -9.65 1.72 17.41
N ALA A 467 -10.49 0.74 17.73
CA ALA A 467 -11.72 0.98 18.51
C ALA A 467 -11.40 1.62 19.87
N THR A 468 -10.43 1.07 20.60
CA THR A 468 -9.99 1.60 21.91
C THR A 468 -9.33 2.96 21.78
N THR A 469 -8.36 3.12 20.86
CA THR A 469 -7.57 4.35 20.75
C THR A 469 -8.38 5.55 20.21
N ILE A 470 -9.34 5.31 19.30
CA ILE A 470 -10.32 6.32 18.89
C ILE A 470 -11.26 6.66 20.06
N ALA A 471 -11.72 5.65 20.81
CA ALA A 471 -12.61 5.86 21.94
C ALA A 471 -11.96 6.68 23.07
N GLN A 472 -10.69 6.41 23.41
CA GLN A 472 -9.90 7.20 24.37
C GLN A 472 -9.79 8.67 23.93
N VAL A 473 -9.37 8.93 22.69
CA VAL A 473 -9.24 10.30 22.16
C VAL A 473 -10.58 11.05 22.17
N ILE A 474 -11.72 10.38 22.05
CA ILE A 474 -13.05 10.99 22.15
C ILE A 474 -13.46 11.20 23.62
N ALA A 475 -13.21 10.22 24.49
CA ALA A 475 -13.48 10.28 25.92
C ALA A 475 -12.79 11.48 26.58
N ASP A 476 -11.47 11.58 26.43
CA ASP A 476 -10.63 12.65 27.00
C ASP A 476 -11.07 14.05 26.51
N ARG A 477 -11.51 14.15 25.25
CA ARG A 477 -11.86 15.43 24.61
C ARG A 477 -13.29 15.88 24.90
N LEU A 478 -14.22 14.95 25.11
CA LEU A 478 -15.61 15.26 25.47
C LEU A 478 -15.90 15.19 26.97
N GLY A 479 -14.95 14.70 27.78
CA GLY A 479 -15.18 14.45 29.20
C GLY A 479 -16.27 13.41 29.42
N VAL A 480 -16.18 12.26 28.74
CA VAL A 480 -17.15 11.15 28.85
C VAL A 480 -16.46 9.84 29.24
N PRO A 481 -17.12 8.97 30.03
CA PRO A 481 -16.63 7.62 30.28
C PRO A 481 -16.37 6.83 28.99
N LEU A 482 -15.28 6.06 28.96
CA LEU A 482 -14.83 5.31 27.78
C LEU A 482 -15.89 4.32 27.26
N ASP A 483 -16.64 3.71 28.17
CA ASP A 483 -17.72 2.77 27.87
C ASP A 483 -18.95 3.43 27.20
N ARG A 484 -19.03 4.77 27.19
CA ARG A 484 -20.05 5.54 26.45
C ARG A 484 -19.68 5.84 25.01
N VAL A 485 -18.43 5.56 24.60
CA VAL A 485 -17.98 5.74 23.21
C VAL A 485 -18.09 4.42 22.43
N ARG A 486 -18.61 4.48 21.20
CA ARG A 486 -18.66 3.35 20.26
C ARG A 486 -18.08 3.75 18.91
N VAL A 487 -17.16 2.94 18.41
CA VAL A 487 -16.57 3.11 17.07
C VAL A 487 -17.28 2.13 16.13
N GLU A 488 -17.85 2.64 15.05
CA GLU A 488 -18.58 1.84 14.07
C GLU A 488 -17.61 1.11 13.11
N PRO A 489 -17.85 -0.16 12.75
CA PRO A 489 -17.12 -0.84 11.68
C PRO A 489 -17.23 -0.08 10.35
N THR A 490 -16.19 -0.13 9.51
CA THR A 490 -16.14 0.68 8.28
C THR A 490 -17.03 0.11 7.18
N ASP A 491 -18.29 0.55 7.15
CA ASP A 491 -19.22 0.45 6.01
C ASP A 491 -19.12 1.70 5.14
N THR A 492 -18.75 1.55 3.87
CA THR A 492 -18.61 2.67 2.91
C THR A 492 -19.93 3.40 2.59
N ARG A 493 -21.09 2.93 3.08
CA ARG A 493 -22.38 3.66 3.04
C ARG A 493 -22.55 4.65 4.21
N SER A 494 -21.96 4.39 5.39
CA SER A 494 -22.08 5.26 6.58
C SER A 494 -20.80 6.03 6.90
N ALA A 495 -19.64 5.40 6.70
CA ALA A 495 -18.33 5.99 6.92
C ALA A 495 -18.05 7.14 5.94
N PRO A 496 -17.27 8.15 6.35
CA PRO A 496 -16.87 9.24 5.46
C PRO A 496 -15.82 8.78 4.43
N LEU A 497 -15.40 9.69 3.54
CA LEU A 497 -14.38 9.39 2.53
C LEU A 497 -12.98 9.24 3.13
N GLY A 498 -12.26 8.21 2.69
CA GLY A 498 -10.86 8.00 3.01
C GLY A 498 -10.20 6.93 2.14
N SER A 499 -8.98 6.56 2.52
CA SER A 499 -8.08 5.67 1.78
C SER A 499 -7.93 4.30 2.45
N GLY A 500 -7.99 4.25 3.79
CA GLY A 500 -7.85 3.02 4.59
C GLY A 500 -6.57 2.94 5.43
N THR A 501 -6.31 1.80 6.06
CA THR A 501 -5.22 1.64 7.04
C THR A 501 -4.02 0.87 6.51
N PHE A 502 -2.92 1.58 6.27
CA PHE A 502 -1.64 1.05 5.80
C PHE A 502 -0.52 2.07 6.08
N GLY A 503 0.75 1.73 5.89
CA GLY A 503 1.88 2.69 6.02
C GLY A 503 1.88 3.48 7.33
N SER A 504 1.61 2.81 8.45
CA SER A 504 1.64 3.36 9.82
C SER A 504 0.77 4.61 10.07
N ARG A 505 -0.16 4.94 9.16
CA ARG A 505 -0.92 6.22 9.20
C ARG A 505 -2.12 6.25 10.15
N GLY A 506 -2.40 5.18 10.89
CA GLY A 506 -3.55 5.07 11.79
C GLY A 506 -3.57 6.17 12.86
N ALA A 507 -2.54 6.23 13.71
CA ALA A 507 -2.43 7.23 14.78
C ALA A 507 -2.45 8.67 14.26
N VAL A 508 -1.73 8.95 13.16
CA VAL A 508 -1.74 10.27 12.49
C VAL A 508 -3.14 10.63 11.98
N SER A 509 -3.89 9.65 11.45
CA SER A 509 -5.27 9.86 11.00
C SER A 509 -6.24 10.09 12.17
N ILE A 510 -6.05 9.43 13.32
CA ILE A 510 -6.80 9.69 14.55
C ILE A 510 -6.53 11.13 15.03
N GLY A 511 -5.25 11.49 15.17
CA GLY A 511 -4.83 12.84 15.58
C GLY A 511 -5.34 13.95 14.65
N GLY A 512 -5.31 13.72 13.33
CA GLY A 512 -5.79 14.68 12.35
C GLY A 512 -7.33 14.76 12.24
N THR A 513 -8.04 13.62 12.28
CA THR A 513 -9.48 13.57 11.93
C THR A 513 -10.40 13.45 13.15
N VAL A 514 -10.10 12.59 14.12
CA VAL A 514 -10.95 12.34 15.29
C VAL A 514 -10.88 13.51 16.24
N VAL A 515 -9.68 14.04 16.52
CA VAL A 515 -9.51 15.27 17.33
C VAL A 515 -10.25 16.44 16.68
N THR A 516 -10.04 16.67 15.37
CA THR A 516 -10.72 17.74 14.63
C THR A 516 -12.25 17.60 14.61
N ALA A 517 -12.78 16.39 14.48
CA ALA A 517 -14.23 16.15 14.55
C ALA A 517 -14.78 16.44 15.96
N THR A 518 -14.02 16.08 16.98
CA THR A 518 -14.42 16.20 18.40
C THR A 518 -14.31 17.63 18.92
N GLU A 519 -13.25 18.36 18.59
CA GLU A 519 -13.09 19.79 18.92
C GLU A 519 -14.03 20.71 18.12
N ARG A 520 -14.68 20.21 17.06
CA ARG A 520 -15.81 20.88 16.38
C ARG A 520 -17.17 20.59 17.01
N LEU A 521 -17.24 19.62 17.91
CA LEU A 521 -18.43 19.18 18.63
C LEU A 521 -18.43 19.74 20.06
N ARG A 522 -17.28 19.73 20.74
CA ARG A 522 -17.06 20.21 22.11
C ARG A 522 -17.59 21.64 22.36
N PRO A 523 -17.27 22.67 21.55
CA PRO A 523 -17.83 24.01 21.73
C PRO A 523 -19.36 24.06 21.55
N LYS A 524 -19.94 23.20 20.70
CA LYS A 524 -21.40 23.16 20.51
C LYS A 524 -22.09 22.59 21.75
N ILE A 525 -21.50 21.58 22.39
CA ILE A 525 -21.98 21.03 23.66
C ILE A 525 -21.86 22.10 24.74
N GLN A 526 -20.72 22.80 24.85
CA GLN A 526 -20.51 23.89 25.81
C GLN A 526 -21.49 25.06 25.61
N THR A 527 -21.70 25.55 24.39
CA THR A 527 -22.68 26.63 24.11
C THR A 527 -24.12 26.21 24.44
N LEU A 528 -24.50 24.95 24.16
CA LEU A 528 -25.82 24.45 24.53
C LEU A 528 -25.96 24.33 26.05
N ALA A 529 -24.98 23.73 26.73
CA ALA A 529 -24.95 23.61 28.19
C ALA A 529 -24.99 24.97 28.89
N ALA A 530 -24.22 25.95 28.42
CA ALA A 530 -24.21 27.32 28.92
C ALA A 530 -25.60 27.97 28.90
N HIS A 531 -26.37 27.72 27.84
CA HIS A 531 -27.77 28.15 27.74
C HIS A 531 -28.73 27.36 28.66
N LEU A 532 -28.39 26.13 29.06
CA LEU A 532 -29.18 25.36 30.04
C LEU A 532 -28.81 25.71 31.50
N LEU A 533 -27.59 26.18 31.72
CA LEU A 533 -27.00 26.46 33.03
C LEU A 533 -27.06 27.96 33.40
N GLU A 534 -27.45 28.83 32.47
CA GLU A 534 -27.42 30.30 32.61
C GLU A 534 -26.02 30.79 32.99
N ALA A 535 -25.03 30.44 32.15
CA ALA A 535 -23.61 30.73 32.34
C ALA A 535 -22.92 31.11 31.01
N SER A 536 -21.65 31.54 31.06
CA SER A 536 -20.83 31.73 29.87
C SER A 536 -20.35 30.39 29.29
N ALA A 537 -20.26 30.27 27.97
CA ALA A 537 -19.71 29.08 27.32
C ALA A 537 -18.21 28.86 27.59
N ALA A 538 -17.47 29.89 28.02
CA ALA A 538 -16.08 29.77 28.44
C ALA A 538 -15.92 29.11 29.83
N ASP A 539 -16.95 29.23 30.67
CA ASP A 539 -16.96 28.71 32.04
C ASP A 539 -17.49 27.26 32.11
N VAL A 540 -18.03 26.73 31.01
CA VAL A 540 -18.50 25.34 30.95
C VAL A 540 -17.33 24.37 30.74
N VAL A 541 -17.10 23.50 31.72
CA VAL A 541 -16.23 22.32 31.65
C VAL A 541 -17.06 21.10 31.25
N LEU A 542 -16.45 20.15 30.54
CA LEU A 542 -17.03 18.82 30.28
C LEU A 542 -16.19 17.77 31.02
N GLU A 543 -16.83 16.98 31.87
CA GLU A 543 -16.19 16.01 32.77
C GLU A 543 -17.23 14.94 33.21
N ASP A 544 -16.83 13.67 33.33
CA ASP A 544 -17.67 12.54 33.75
C ASP A 544 -19.10 12.45 33.15
N GLY A 545 -19.25 12.78 31.87
CA GLY A 545 -20.52 12.76 31.14
C GLY A 545 -21.41 13.99 31.35
N HIS A 546 -20.93 14.98 32.11
CA HIS A 546 -21.62 16.18 32.50
C HIS A 546 -20.96 17.43 31.90
N ALA A 547 -21.77 18.43 31.57
CA ALA A 547 -21.33 19.79 31.33
C ALA A 547 -21.67 20.63 32.56
N HIS A 548 -20.69 21.29 33.17
CA HIS A 548 -20.88 22.00 34.45
C HIS A 548 -20.14 23.35 34.48
N VAL A 549 -20.55 24.27 35.36
CA VAL A 549 -19.90 25.58 35.51
C VAL A 549 -18.62 25.44 36.36
N ARG A 550 -17.48 25.89 35.86
CA ARG A 550 -16.16 25.82 36.53
C ARG A 550 -16.23 26.27 38.00
N GLY A 551 -15.77 25.41 38.91
CA GLY A 551 -15.82 25.65 40.35
C GLY A 551 -17.16 25.34 41.03
N PHE A 552 -18.21 25.08 40.26
CA PHE A 552 -19.56 24.77 40.74
C PHE A 552 -20.09 23.46 40.10
N PRO A 553 -19.48 22.29 40.37
CA PRO A 553 -19.87 21.01 39.75
C PRO A 553 -21.33 20.62 40.02
N GLN A 554 -21.94 21.12 41.10
CA GLN A 554 -23.37 20.98 41.40
C GLN A 554 -24.28 21.64 40.33
N ARG A 555 -23.80 22.65 39.59
CA ARG A 555 -24.50 23.26 38.44
C ARG A 555 -24.11 22.52 37.16
N ALA A 556 -24.66 21.31 37.00
CA ALA A 556 -24.39 20.39 35.91
C ALA A 556 -25.64 20.07 35.07
N VAL A 557 -25.43 19.72 33.80
CA VAL A 557 -26.40 19.05 32.91
C VAL A 557 -25.73 17.88 32.19
N THR A 558 -26.43 16.76 32.01
CA THR A 558 -25.84 15.60 31.32
C THR A 558 -25.74 15.85 29.81
N LEU A 559 -24.79 15.19 29.13
CA LEU A 559 -24.77 15.17 27.65
C LEU A 559 -26.08 14.64 27.05
N ALA A 560 -26.78 13.75 27.77
CA ALA A 560 -28.06 13.22 27.37
C ALA A 560 -29.18 14.30 27.40
N ASP A 561 -29.19 15.20 28.40
CA ASP A 561 -30.16 16.31 28.46
C ASP A 561 -29.94 17.33 27.36
N ILE A 562 -28.68 17.63 27.06
CA ILE A 562 -28.28 18.48 25.92
C ILE A 562 -28.79 17.84 24.62
N ALA A 563 -28.51 16.56 24.39
CA ALA A 563 -28.92 15.84 23.18
C ALA A 563 -30.44 15.71 23.06
N ARG A 564 -31.17 15.44 24.16
CA ARG A 564 -32.65 15.41 24.21
C ARG A 564 -33.26 16.76 23.83
N ARG A 565 -32.77 17.88 24.40
CA ARG A 565 -33.30 19.23 24.09
C ARG A 565 -33.06 19.62 22.63
N VAL A 566 -31.93 19.23 22.04
CA VAL A 566 -31.68 19.39 20.59
C VAL A 566 -32.68 18.56 19.78
N ALA A 567 -32.79 17.25 20.05
CA ALA A 567 -33.69 16.36 19.33
C ALA A 567 -35.16 16.81 19.38
N ALA A 568 -35.61 17.34 20.52
CA ALA A 568 -36.95 17.90 20.69
C ALA A 568 -37.17 19.14 19.80
N ARG A 569 -36.24 20.12 19.79
CA ARG A 569 -36.34 21.31 18.93
C ARG A 569 -36.36 20.95 17.44
N HIS A 570 -35.60 19.94 17.00
CA HIS A 570 -35.67 19.45 15.61
C HIS A 570 -37.00 18.76 15.28
N ARG A 571 -37.55 17.93 16.18
CA ARG A 571 -38.89 17.34 15.99
C ARG A 571 -40.00 18.38 15.92
N ALA A 572 -39.91 19.46 16.69
CA ALA A 572 -40.84 20.58 16.62
C ALA A 572 -40.76 21.31 15.27
N ARG A 573 -39.56 21.67 14.80
CA ARG A 573 -39.37 22.27 13.47
C ARG A 573 -39.87 21.38 12.32
N ALA A 574 -39.61 20.07 12.39
CA ALA A 574 -40.09 19.12 11.38
C ALA A 574 -41.62 18.94 11.36
N ARG A 575 -42.33 19.29 12.44
CA ARG A 575 -43.80 19.33 12.49
C ARG A 575 -44.38 20.69 12.10
N GLY A 576 -43.62 21.78 12.25
CA GLY A 576 -44.02 23.15 11.89
C GLY A 576 -43.90 23.50 10.41
N HIS A 577 -43.37 22.60 9.57
CA HIS A 577 -43.28 22.79 8.11
C HIS A 577 -43.94 21.61 7.39
N GLY A 578 -45.20 21.81 6.99
CA GLY A 578 -45.92 20.85 6.15
C GLY A 578 -45.33 20.76 4.74
N VAL A 579 -45.10 19.53 4.29
CA VAL A 579 -44.86 19.12 2.89
C VAL A 579 -43.84 19.96 2.09
N LEU A 580 -42.57 19.57 2.18
CA LEU A 580 -41.66 19.60 1.03
C LEU A 580 -40.65 18.44 1.15
N ARG A 581 -40.42 17.71 0.05
CA ARG A 581 -39.51 16.56 0.02
C ARG A 581 -38.05 16.98 -0.19
N SER A 582 -37.14 16.09 0.24
CA SER A 582 -35.71 16.03 -0.15
C SER A 582 -34.84 17.28 0.06
N ALA A 583 -34.44 17.51 1.32
CA ALA A 583 -33.15 18.11 1.65
C ALA A 583 -32.59 17.45 2.93
N GLY A 584 -31.28 17.50 3.15
CA GLY A 584 -30.59 16.74 4.19
C GLY A 584 -30.95 17.16 5.62
N ALA A 585 -31.20 16.19 6.50
CA ALA A 585 -31.37 16.43 7.92
C ALA A 585 -29.99 16.59 8.61
N ASP A 586 -29.61 17.85 8.89
CA ASP A 586 -28.46 18.17 9.75
C ASP A 586 -28.74 17.76 11.21
N LEU A 587 -28.43 16.49 11.48
CA LEU A 587 -28.06 15.97 12.79
C LEU A 587 -26.75 16.61 13.26
N LEU A 588 -26.33 16.33 14.50
CA LEU A 588 -24.95 16.61 14.95
C LEU A 588 -23.95 15.74 14.18
N ARG A 589 -23.59 16.19 12.97
CA ARG A 589 -22.64 15.57 12.04
C ARG A 589 -21.62 16.61 11.61
N CYS A 590 -20.34 16.25 11.60
CA CYS A 590 -19.31 17.04 10.92
C CYS A 590 -18.85 16.30 9.65
N GLY A 591 -19.47 16.63 8.51
CA GLY A 591 -19.01 16.16 7.20
C GLY A 591 -17.83 17.01 6.72
N ALA A 592 -16.68 16.39 6.44
CA ALA A 592 -15.44 17.08 6.08
C ALA A 592 -15.13 17.00 4.58
N CYS A 593 -15.73 17.86 3.76
CA CYS A 593 -15.26 18.18 2.41
C CYS A 593 -15.54 19.64 2.05
N ARG A 594 -14.49 20.46 1.97
CA ARG A 594 -14.49 21.75 1.26
C ARG A 594 -13.16 21.92 0.53
N ALA A 595 -13.16 21.68 -0.78
CA ALA A 595 -12.09 22.15 -1.65
C ALA A 595 -12.10 23.69 -1.68
N GLY A 596 -10.92 24.31 -1.65
CA GLY A 596 -10.81 25.77 -1.67
C GLY A 596 -11.30 26.37 -2.99
N ARG A 597 -12.15 27.39 -2.91
CA ARG A 597 -12.43 28.29 -4.04
C ARG A 597 -11.85 29.66 -3.71
N GLY A 598 -10.81 30.06 -4.44
CA GLY A 598 -10.26 31.41 -4.36
C GLY A 598 -11.29 32.46 -4.82
N ARG A 599 -11.20 33.67 -4.26
CA ARG A 599 -12.03 34.81 -4.67
C ARG A 599 -11.33 35.57 -5.80
N SER A 600 -12.00 35.75 -6.94
CA SER A 600 -11.76 36.88 -7.86
C SER A 600 -13.05 37.72 -7.95
N ARG A 601 -12.91 39.03 -8.19
CA ARG A 601 -14.01 40.00 -8.04
C ARG A 601 -14.78 40.20 -9.34
N HIS A 602 -16.03 40.65 -9.23
CA HIS A 602 -16.86 41.09 -10.36
C HIS A 602 -16.16 42.15 -11.23
N ARG A 603 -16.37 42.08 -12.54
CA ARG A 603 -16.83 43.23 -13.33
C ARG A 603 -17.91 42.81 -14.33
N THR A 604 -18.91 43.67 -14.44
CA THR A 604 -20.01 43.73 -15.42
C THR A 604 -19.51 44.24 -16.79
N ARG A 605 -20.20 44.16 -17.94
CA ARG A 605 -21.61 43.83 -18.27
C ARG A 605 -21.77 43.55 -19.80
N HIS A 606 -22.89 42.93 -20.17
CA HIS A 606 -23.60 42.96 -21.48
C HIS A 606 -23.05 42.29 -22.77
N HIS A 607 -24.05 41.73 -23.49
CA HIS A 607 -24.13 41.15 -24.84
C HIS A 607 -24.34 42.29 -25.91
N PRO A 608 -24.50 42.05 -27.26
CA PRO A 608 -25.06 40.86 -27.93
C PRO A 608 -24.51 40.41 -29.32
N ALA A 609 -24.97 39.20 -29.73
CA ALA A 609 -25.46 38.78 -31.06
C ALA A 609 -24.69 38.95 -32.41
N LEU A 610 -24.34 37.78 -32.98
CA LEU A 610 -24.77 37.24 -34.30
C LEU A 610 -24.43 37.87 -35.68
N ARG A 611 -24.05 36.94 -36.58
CA ARG A 611 -24.41 36.76 -38.02
C ARG A 611 -23.59 37.40 -39.17
N ARG A 612 -23.16 36.49 -40.07
CA ARG A 612 -22.84 36.63 -41.53
C ARG A 612 -21.59 37.48 -41.88
N GLY A 613 -20.70 37.09 -42.82
CA GLY A 613 -20.50 35.82 -43.53
C GLY A 613 -20.45 35.94 -45.07
N ARG A 614 -19.68 35.06 -45.75
CA ARG A 614 -19.40 35.02 -47.22
C ARG A 614 -18.45 36.17 -47.70
N ARG A 615 -17.68 36.08 -48.80
CA ARG A 615 -17.41 35.02 -49.81
C ARG A 615 -16.14 35.34 -50.65
N LEU A 616 -15.80 34.44 -51.60
CA LEU A 616 -14.89 34.58 -52.78
C LEU A 616 -13.37 34.43 -52.47
N ARG A 617 -12.52 33.90 -53.37
CA ARG A 617 -12.62 32.90 -54.47
C ARG A 617 -11.18 32.65 -55.00
N THR A 618 -10.89 31.50 -55.63
CA THR A 618 -9.87 31.22 -56.69
C THR A 618 -8.50 31.96 -56.68
N GLY A 619 -7.33 31.32 -56.85
CA GLY A 619 -7.01 29.95 -57.28
C GLY A 619 -5.85 29.96 -58.31
N GLY A 620 -5.13 28.85 -58.51
CA GLY A 620 -4.11 28.71 -59.57
C GLY A 620 -2.72 28.24 -59.10
N GLU A 621 -2.44 26.96 -59.37
CA GLU A 621 -1.11 26.36 -59.57
C GLU A 621 -0.81 26.28 -61.09
N PRO A 622 0.37 25.80 -61.58
CA PRO A 622 1.69 25.59 -60.94
C PRO A 622 2.75 26.50 -61.65
N ASP A 623 4.05 26.25 -61.87
CA ASP A 623 5.02 25.17 -61.59
C ASP A 623 6.47 25.74 -61.63
N HIS A 624 7.49 24.88 -61.47
CA HIS A 624 8.58 24.57 -62.42
C HIS A 624 10.03 24.58 -61.87
N ARG A 625 10.65 23.38 -61.91
CA ARG A 625 12.12 23.06 -62.02
C ARG A 625 12.98 23.26 -60.75
N GLY A 626 13.92 22.37 -60.41
CA GLY A 626 14.32 21.08 -61.03
C GLY A 626 15.38 20.31 -60.21
N GLY A 627 15.70 19.06 -60.58
CA GLY A 627 16.77 18.21 -59.97
C GLY A 627 18.12 18.30 -60.72
N PRO A 628 19.07 17.31 -60.63
CA PRO A 628 18.94 15.94 -60.07
C PRO A 628 20.15 15.42 -59.21
N ASP A 629 20.12 14.13 -58.84
CA ASP A 629 21.23 13.27 -58.34
C ASP A 629 22.03 12.67 -59.58
N PRO A 630 22.94 11.64 -59.58
CA PRO A 630 23.44 10.74 -58.51
C PRO A 630 24.92 10.21 -58.55
N ARG A 631 25.37 9.53 -57.45
CA ARG A 631 26.27 8.31 -57.36
C ARG A 631 27.60 8.32 -56.57
N ARG A 632 27.80 7.21 -55.81
CA ARG A 632 29.01 6.34 -55.61
C ARG A 632 30.31 6.90 -54.97
N GLY A 633 30.87 6.15 -54.01
CA GLY A 633 32.33 6.16 -53.75
C GLY A 633 32.81 5.58 -52.40
N GLY A 634 33.72 4.61 -52.45
CA GLY A 634 34.62 4.14 -51.37
C GLY A 634 35.79 3.38 -52.03
N PRO A 635 36.76 2.78 -51.30
CA PRO A 635 36.98 2.72 -49.85
C PRO A 635 38.32 3.37 -49.42
N GLY A 636 38.74 3.22 -48.15
CA GLY A 636 40.07 3.63 -47.67
C GLY A 636 40.55 2.81 -46.47
N ASP A 637 41.68 2.11 -46.62
CA ASP A 637 42.32 1.23 -45.62
C ASP A 637 43.74 1.73 -45.27
N ARG A 638 44.19 1.54 -44.01
CA ARG A 638 45.61 1.21 -43.66
C ARG A 638 45.91 1.10 -42.14
N ARG A 639 46.67 0.02 -41.81
CA ARG A 639 47.52 -0.21 -40.60
C ARG A 639 46.73 -0.46 -39.28
N GLY A 640 47.09 -1.41 -38.39
CA GLY A 640 48.23 -2.34 -38.29
C GLY A 640 49.18 -2.00 -37.11
N ALA A 641 49.71 -2.93 -36.31
CA ALA A 641 49.60 -4.40 -36.31
C ALA A 641 50.11 -5.06 -34.99
N ALA A 642 49.88 -6.38 -34.83
CA ALA A 642 50.54 -7.32 -33.89
C ALA A 642 50.29 -7.13 -32.36
N ARG A 643 50.43 -8.11 -31.45
CA ARG A 643 50.71 -9.59 -31.46
C ARG A 643 49.58 -10.26 -30.63
N ALA A 644 49.04 -11.46 -30.91
CA ALA A 644 49.61 -12.78 -31.16
C ALA A 644 50.29 -13.45 -29.94
N ASP A 645 49.60 -14.41 -29.32
CA ASP A 645 50.20 -15.72 -28.98
C ASP A 645 49.14 -16.85 -28.91
N ARG A 646 49.57 -18.12 -28.91
CA ARG A 646 48.76 -19.36 -28.84
C ARG A 646 49.46 -20.41 -27.96
N ALA A 647 48.76 -20.95 -26.96
CA ALA A 647 49.10 -22.22 -26.31
C ALA A 647 47.88 -23.16 -26.29
N ARG A 648 48.10 -24.48 -26.29
CA ARG A 648 47.04 -25.50 -26.46
C ARG A 648 47.48 -26.85 -25.89
N ARG A 649 46.55 -27.61 -25.29
CA ARG A 649 46.69 -28.97 -24.69
C ARG A 649 47.44 -28.98 -23.33
N GLY A 650 47.16 -29.92 -22.42
CA GLY A 650 46.03 -30.88 -22.39
C GLY A 650 46.21 -32.07 -21.41
N GLY A 651 45.10 -32.72 -21.07
CA GLY A 651 45.02 -33.92 -20.22
C GLY A 651 45.11 -33.68 -18.71
N ALA A 652 44.90 -34.66 -17.82
CA ALA A 652 44.09 -35.90 -17.88
C ALA A 652 44.15 -36.62 -16.50
N ALA A 653 43.08 -37.35 -16.14
CA ALA A 653 42.97 -38.24 -14.96
C ALA A 653 43.05 -37.59 -13.55
N GLY A 654 42.48 -38.29 -12.56
CA GLY A 654 42.39 -37.87 -11.15
C GLY A 654 41.09 -38.38 -10.51
N ASP A 655 41.16 -39.48 -9.77
CA ASP A 655 40.01 -40.29 -9.34
C ASP A 655 39.93 -40.41 -7.79
N ARG A 656 38.73 -40.68 -7.25
CA ARG A 656 38.39 -41.05 -5.85
C ARG A 656 38.69 -40.10 -4.68
N HIS A 657 37.62 -39.66 -4.02
CA HIS A 657 37.24 -39.89 -2.59
C HIS A 657 36.18 -38.81 -2.19
N ALA A 658 35.25 -39.05 -1.27
CA ALA A 658 35.14 -40.12 -0.26
C ALA A 658 33.70 -40.65 -0.09
N ASP A 659 33.60 -41.71 0.70
CA ASP A 659 32.39 -42.24 1.35
C ASP A 659 31.69 -41.16 2.22
N GLY A 660 30.42 -41.27 2.61
CA GLY A 660 29.53 -42.43 2.54
C GLY A 660 28.99 -42.79 3.93
N LEU A 661 28.13 -41.94 4.51
CA LEU A 661 27.48 -42.20 5.80
C LEU A 661 25.95 -42.08 5.69
N ARG A 662 25.27 -43.19 5.98
CA ARG A 662 23.81 -43.21 6.24
C ARG A 662 23.57 -42.94 7.73
N ALA A 663 22.47 -42.25 8.05
CA ALA A 663 21.86 -42.27 9.38
C ALA A 663 20.53 -43.07 9.31
N PRO A 664 20.18 -43.88 10.33
CA PRO A 664 19.01 -44.76 10.29
C PRO A 664 17.72 -44.09 10.79
N HIS A 665 16.57 -44.66 10.41
CA HIS A 665 15.29 -44.44 11.10
C HIS A 665 15.24 -45.19 12.43
N GLY A 666 14.42 -44.70 13.38
CA GLY A 666 13.77 -45.59 14.36
C GLY A 666 13.74 -45.11 15.81
N ARG A 667 12.85 -44.16 16.15
CA ARG A 667 11.55 -44.47 16.79
C ARG A 667 10.63 -43.26 16.76
#